data_AF-A0A2N5ITK3-F1
#
_entry.id   AF-A0A2N5ITK3-F1
#
_cell.length_a   1.000
_cell.length_b   1.000
_cell.length_c   1.000
_cell.angle_alpha   90.00
_cell.angle_beta   90.00
_cell.angle_gamma   90.00
#
_symmetry.space_group_name_H-M   'P 1'
#
loop_
_entity.id
_entity.type
_entity.pdbx_description
1 polymer ?
#
loop_
_entity_poly.entity_id
_entity_poly.type
_entity_poly.pdbx_seq_one_letter_code
_entity_poly.pdbx_strand_id
1 'polypeptide(L)'
;MKRMRDWFAAVGDVAGKSGKRIMAIIAAVAMLGGVAGVSATAMADQSASASDAQAQQSEEASSDAKAKAQATAEASTLQPESVEADSATDLGAPAHRKYIKYNNDGTYWLSLDVTGASRASTEEKRQPADVVLVMDSSGSMSTQECLEEDWFGNCTQYGDSRWTVATSAAKTLAQKLLTAENAALPADQQVQMSVIDFDTDSRIMTLGRGQWTTSAQAVSSSFSRMDASRDNGGGTNWEAALRNANSLNTARAGAKKYIVFVSDGEPTYRLNSTGNGHAGSGSDDNGGYNFNAAVAEANRRNGATLYAVSTGAEANTKMQEFAQTINPAGTFFDGTDANKLSQAFDTIIEQIKTDSTYQDVLIKDTLSGYAVSTDQTGGTGYLLSASARDADGNDVSKTDPAATKMHAVYNQQTQQLSLNFDEGTKLSPSVTYTVSIMLKPSDAAYQYFIENSGQYPNTGDQGTDAEGNNTSSGKPGFYSNADNADGTTQANVYYKVVTNVNGQETVGEQQSSAYDRPVIQVNVPSITLTKGIDNTYAGKLGATPSDWKLSALKNNGTYGVEATNPSGETTTEGNVTKQSVAKTLVAPGTYTLGETPDTSTNYRYFSGYTAGEWSCVDASGNKVNVSKDNTVNLAQGVDLTCTVINTAKPGAIQWQKVNASKQNQLLSGSEWTLTGKTDTAFTKHVVDDGENDAAADNAGTIKVSGLKWGDYSLKETVAPRGYQLSDKTYDVSVVPANDSSDDAEFTVSAGNDGKITNTYIEVSQLPLTGGRSARDWMVYGGGMGVLALLAAASYTIWRKRQLI
;
A
#
# COMPACT_ATOMS: atom_id res chain seq x y z
N MET A 1 31.49 18.97 0.39
CA MET A 1 30.45 19.83 1.02
C MET A 1 31.02 21.13 1.61
N LYS A 2 31.64 21.98 0.77
CA LYS A 2 32.03 23.35 1.16
C LYS A 2 32.02 24.33 -0.04
N ARG A 3 31.26 23.98 -1.08
CA ARG A 3 31.01 24.78 -2.31
C ARG A 3 29.54 24.79 -2.73
N MET A 4 28.65 24.43 -1.79
CA MET A 4 27.19 24.47 -1.94
C MET A 4 26.53 25.34 -0.85
N ARG A 5 27.37 25.97 -0.01
CA ARG A 5 26.96 26.89 1.07
C ARG A 5 27.05 28.36 0.66
N ASP A 6 27.74 28.68 -0.42
CA ASP A 6 27.94 30.06 -0.91
C ASP A 6 26.91 30.47 -1.97
N TRP A 7 25.99 29.57 -2.35
CA TRP A 7 24.91 29.86 -3.30
C TRP A 7 23.58 30.26 -2.63
N PHE A 8 23.39 29.92 -1.35
CA PHE A 8 22.17 30.21 -0.59
C PHE A 8 22.23 31.50 0.26
N ALA A 9 23.26 32.34 0.09
CA ALA A 9 23.41 33.58 0.86
C ALA A 9 23.24 34.88 0.04
N ALA A 10 22.64 34.81 -1.16
CA ALA A 10 22.44 35.98 -2.02
C ALA A 10 21.02 36.11 -2.62
N VAL A 11 20.01 35.53 -1.97
CA VAL A 11 18.59 35.78 -2.30
C VAL A 11 17.84 36.03 -1.00
N GLY A 12 17.99 37.24 -0.49
CA GLY A 12 17.41 37.65 0.78
C GLY A 12 17.60 39.14 1.01
N ASP A 13 17.21 39.97 0.03
CA ASP A 13 16.69 41.29 0.36
C ASP A 13 15.96 41.94 -0.83
N VAL A 14 15.00 42.80 -0.49
CA VAL A 14 14.21 43.71 -1.33
C VAL A 14 12.87 43.17 -1.86
N ALA A 15 11.86 43.31 -1.00
CA ALA A 15 10.49 43.59 -1.40
C ALA A 15 10.35 45.02 -1.96
N GLY A 16 9.57 45.21 -3.03
CA GLY A 16 9.07 46.55 -3.40
C GLY A 16 8.65 46.77 -4.85
N LYS A 17 7.33 46.77 -5.06
CA LYS A 17 6.56 47.63 -6.00
C LYS A 17 6.74 47.47 -7.53
N SER A 18 5.59 47.17 -8.16
CA SER A 18 5.03 47.73 -9.40
C SER A 18 5.67 47.44 -10.77
N GLY A 19 4.84 47.07 -11.75
CA GLY A 19 4.92 47.67 -13.10
C GLY A 19 5.03 46.73 -14.31
N LYS A 20 3.88 46.57 -15.00
CA LYS A 20 3.62 46.21 -16.41
C LYS A 20 4.78 46.15 -17.44
N ARG A 21 4.71 45.10 -18.29
CA ARG A 21 5.03 44.96 -19.75
C ARG A 21 6.51 45.04 -20.16
N ILE A 22 7.04 44.12 -21.00
CA ILE A 22 7.17 44.26 -22.47
C ILE A 22 7.59 42.92 -23.14
N MET A 23 7.20 42.80 -24.42
CA MET A 23 7.39 41.74 -25.41
C MET A 23 8.83 41.38 -25.83
N ALA A 24 8.96 40.09 -26.21
CA ALA A 24 9.83 39.39 -27.17
C ALA A 24 10.98 40.11 -27.92
N ILE A 25 12.08 39.35 -28.13
CA ILE A 25 12.85 39.20 -29.40
C ILE A 25 13.58 37.83 -29.38
N ILE A 26 13.47 37.08 -30.49
CA ILE A 26 14.24 35.88 -30.85
C ILE A 26 15.24 36.25 -31.97
N ALA A 27 16.44 35.67 -31.93
CA ALA A 27 17.28 35.33 -33.09
C ALA A 27 18.24 34.18 -32.65
N ALA A 28 18.13 32.92 -33.12
CA ALA A 28 18.49 32.33 -34.44
C ALA A 28 20.04 32.25 -34.61
N VAL A 29 20.77 31.22 -35.07
CA VAL A 29 20.63 30.05 -36.00
C VAL A 29 21.84 29.12 -35.68
N ALA A 30 21.82 27.77 -35.71
CA ALA A 30 21.92 26.85 -36.86
C ALA A 30 21.67 25.40 -36.37
N MET A 31 20.72 24.60 -36.87
CA MET A 31 20.61 23.94 -38.20
C MET A 31 21.89 23.16 -38.56
N LEU A 32 21.90 21.84 -38.73
CA LEU A 32 21.21 20.96 -39.69
C LEU A 32 21.30 19.51 -39.14
N GLY A 33 20.42 18.55 -39.40
CA GLY A 33 19.32 18.42 -40.35
C GLY A 33 19.10 16.92 -40.59
N GLY A 34 17.85 16.47 -40.70
CA GLY A 34 17.51 15.08 -40.99
C GLY A 34 16.02 14.83 -40.78
N VAL A 35 15.25 15.04 -41.85
CA VAL A 35 13.81 15.26 -41.90
C VAL A 35 13.00 13.94 -41.90
N ALA A 36 11.77 14.06 -41.39
CA ALA A 36 10.67 13.11 -41.35
C ALA A 36 10.20 12.54 -42.71
N GLY A 37 9.38 11.48 -42.67
CA GLY A 37 8.60 11.06 -43.84
C GLY A 37 7.80 9.75 -43.73
N VAL A 38 6.68 9.83 -43.02
CA VAL A 38 5.44 9.01 -43.00
C VAL A 38 5.12 8.02 -44.15
N SER A 39 4.66 6.82 -43.72
CA SER A 39 3.59 5.90 -44.21
C SER A 39 3.21 5.74 -45.71
N ALA A 40 3.14 4.49 -46.18
CA ALA A 40 2.01 3.90 -46.91
C ALA A 40 2.16 2.37 -47.20
N THR A 41 1.18 1.60 -46.71
CA THR A 41 0.51 0.38 -47.24
C THR A 41 1.14 -0.57 -48.29
N ALA A 42 0.98 -1.87 -47.98
CA ALA A 42 0.35 -2.95 -48.77
C ALA A 42 1.21 -4.02 -49.52
N MET A 43 0.98 -5.26 -49.04
CA MET A 43 0.68 -6.52 -49.77
C MET A 43 1.80 -7.36 -50.42
N ALA A 44 1.75 -8.65 -50.02
CA ALA A 44 2.15 -9.88 -50.72
C ALA A 44 3.67 -10.15 -50.88
N ASP A 45 4.21 -11.37 -50.82
CA ASP A 45 3.64 -12.71 -50.86
C ASP A 45 4.64 -13.73 -50.25
N GLN A 46 4.10 -14.89 -49.88
CA GLN A 46 4.69 -16.22 -49.66
C GLN A 46 6.20 -16.44 -49.86
N SER A 47 6.82 -17.15 -48.90
CA SER A 47 7.01 -18.62 -48.97
C SER A 47 8.06 -19.11 -47.95
N ALA A 48 7.79 -20.29 -47.38
CA ALA A 48 8.71 -21.38 -47.00
C ALA A 48 10.10 -21.05 -46.39
N SER A 49 10.65 -21.71 -45.38
CA SER A 49 10.42 -23.01 -44.76
C SER A 49 11.39 -23.12 -43.56
N ALA A 50 11.06 -24.00 -42.62
CA ALA A 50 11.91 -24.42 -41.50
C ALA A 50 13.26 -25.03 -41.92
N SER A 51 14.28 -24.89 -41.08
CA SER A 51 15.12 -26.01 -40.62
C SER A 51 16.12 -25.59 -39.55
N ASP A 52 16.17 -26.38 -38.49
CA ASP A 52 17.23 -26.47 -37.49
C ASP A 52 18.63 -26.70 -38.09
N ALA A 53 19.67 -26.21 -37.39
CA ALA A 53 20.74 -27.05 -36.80
C ALA A 53 22.10 -26.32 -36.69
N GLN A 54 22.63 -26.37 -35.46
CA GLN A 54 24.03 -26.58 -35.06
C GLN A 54 25.14 -25.59 -35.44
N ALA A 55 25.60 -24.89 -34.40
CA ALA A 55 26.91 -25.01 -33.75
C ALA A 55 28.21 -25.01 -34.62
N GLN A 56 29.09 -24.04 -34.31
CA GLN A 56 30.39 -24.23 -33.60
C GLN A 56 31.61 -23.51 -34.25
N GLN A 57 32.38 -22.83 -33.37
CA GLN A 57 33.78 -22.33 -33.49
C GLN A 57 34.08 -21.21 -34.50
N SER A 58 34.96 -20.23 -34.26
CA SER A 58 36.12 -20.04 -33.35
C SER A 58 36.35 -18.52 -33.16
N GLU A 59 36.69 -18.02 -31.96
CA GLU A 59 38.04 -17.54 -31.55
C GLU A 59 38.92 -16.97 -32.70
N GLU A 60 39.51 -15.76 -32.63
CA GLU A 60 40.46 -15.25 -31.63
C GLU A 60 40.66 -13.72 -31.69
N ALA A 61 41.04 -13.16 -30.52
CA ALA A 61 42.03 -12.10 -30.24
C ALA A 61 41.80 -10.67 -30.78
N SER A 62 42.19 -9.57 -30.11
CA SER A 62 43.21 -9.30 -29.08
C SER A 62 42.81 -8.00 -28.36
N SER A 63 42.62 -7.97 -27.04
CA SER A 63 43.63 -7.63 -26.03
C SER A 63 44.44 -6.34 -26.27
N ASP A 64 44.06 -5.28 -25.56
CA ASP A 64 44.99 -4.34 -24.90
C ASP A 64 44.34 -3.98 -23.54
N ALA A 65 44.63 -4.76 -22.50
CA ALA A 65 45.63 -4.42 -21.47
C ALA A 65 45.30 -3.08 -20.77
N LYS A 66 44.49 -3.06 -19.72
CA LYS A 66 44.86 -3.41 -18.33
C LYS A 66 46.12 -2.66 -17.86
N ALA A 67 45.96 -1.42 -17.39
CA ALA A 67 46.79 -0.83 -16.33
C ALA A 67 46.19 0.48 -15.78
N LYS A 68 45.21 0.39 -14.88
CA LYS A 68 45.23 1.15 -13.61
C LYS A 68 44.21 0.58 -12.63
N ALA A 69 44.63 -0.51 -11.99
CA ALA A 69 44.05 -0.92 -10.71
C ALA A 69 44.56 0.01 -9.59
N GLN A 70 43.78 0.05 -8.51
CA GLN A 70 44.01 0.66 -7.19
C GLN A 70 43.64 2.14 -7.00
N ALA A 71 42.39 2.36 -6.57
CA ALA A 71 42.09 2.77 -5.19
C ALA A 71 40.57 2.61 -4.89
N THR A 72 40.27 1.69 -3.94
CA THR A 72 39.11 1.65 -3.00
C THR A 72 37.70 1.80 -3.58
N ALA A 73 36.88 0.75 -3.74
CA ALA A 73 36.41 -0.27 -2.78
C ALA A 73 35.68 0.33 -1.57
N GLU A 74 34.34 0.29 -1.61
CA GLU A 74 33.47 -0.27 -0.55
C GLU A 74 32.00 -0.25 -1.03
N ALA A 75 31.28 -1.33 -0.74
CA ALA A 75 29.83 -1.54 -0.91
C ALA A 75 29.28 -1.73 -2.35
N SER A 76 29.54 -2.89 -2.96
CA SER A 76 28.57 -3.56 -3.86
C SER A 76 29.16 -4.90 -4.32
N THR A 77 28.68 -6.02 -3.78
CA THR A 77 28.63 -7.33 -4.46
C THR A 77 27.89 -8.32 -3.56
N LEU A 78 26.61 -8.55 -3.83
CA LEU A 78 25.96 -9.83 -3.53
C LEU A 78 25.06 -10.12 -4.73
N GLN A 79 25.55 -10.99 -5.61
CA GLN A 79 24.80 -11.60 -6.70
C GLN A 79 24.57 -13.06 -6.31
N PRO A 80 23.35 -13.63 -6.50
CA PRO A 80 23.04 -14.96 -6.02
C PRO A 80 23.61 -15.99 -6.99
N GLU A 81 24.52 -16.84 -6.52
CA GLU A 81 24.84 -18.11 -7.16
C GLU A 81 23.90 -19.18 -6.63
N SER A 82 23.13 -19.76 -7.54
CA SER A 82 22.38 -20.99 -7.32
C SER A 82 23.38 -22.15 -7.14
N VAL A 83 23.39 -22.75 -5.96
CA VAL A 83 24.15 -23.97 -5.68
C VAL A 83 23.21 -25.09 -5.31
N GLU A 84 23.44 -26.24 -5.95
CA GLU A 84 22.83 -27.53 -5.70
C GLU A 84 22.87 -27.91 -4.21
N ALA A 85 21.87 -28.67 -3.79
CA ALA A 85 21.68 -29.14 -2.42
C ALA A 85 22.92 -29.87 -1.89
N ASP A 86 23.75 -29.14 -1.14
CA ASP A 86 24.85 -29.69 -0.38
C ASP A 86 24.31 -30.37 0.89
N SER A 87 24.67 -31.64 1.05
CA SER A 87 24.19 -32.59 2.06
C SER A 87 24.72 -32.33 3.47
N ALA A 88 24.91 -31.06 3.87
CA ALA A 88 25.61 -30.68 5.10
C ALA A 88 24.79 -29.80 6.08
N THR A 89 23.50 -29.52 5.83
CA THR A 89 22.67 -28.77 6.81
C THR A 89 21.39 -29.55 7.16
N ASP A 90 21.31 -30.02 8.40
CA ASP A 90 20.18 -30.79 8.97
C ASP A 90 18.92 -29.91 9.18
N LEU A 91 19.04 -28.59 9.08
CA LEU A 91 17.97 -27.63 9.26
C LEU A 91 17.75 -26.82 7.96
N GLY A 92 16.61 -27.02 7.30
CA GLY A 92 16.24 -26.27 6.10
C GLY A 92 15.92 -24.80 6.38
N ALA A 93 15.36 -24.09 5.39
CA ALA A 93 14.93 -22.70 5.59
C ALA A 93 13.91 -22.58 6.75
N PRO A 94 13.96 -21.49 7.54
CA PRO A 94 12.98 -21.26 8.60
C PRO A 94 11.58 -21.23 7.99
N ALA A 95 10.57 -21.72 8.72
CA ALA A 95 9.19 -21.50 8.31
C ALA A 95 8.90 -20.00 8.37
N HIS A 96 8.43 -19.42 7.27
CA HIS A 96 8.21 -17.99 7.14
C HIS A 96 7.02 -17.74 6.23
N ARG A 97 6.33 -16.62 6.45
CA ARG A 97 5.13 -16.26 5.71
C ARG A 97 5.04 -14.75 5.53
N LYS A 98 4.48 -14.35 4.40
CA LYS A 98 4.09 -12.97 4.13
C LYS A 98 2.62 -12.92 3.76
N TYR A 99 1.87 -12.04 4.41
CA TYR A 99 0.43 -11.99 4.24
C TYR A 99 -0.14 -10.59 4.46
N ILE A 100 -1.34 -10.35 3.91
CA ILE A 100 -2.06 -9.09 4.08
C ILE A 100 -3.39 -9.27 4.81
N LYS A 101 -3.76 -8.25 5.58
CA LYS A 101 -5.10 -8.07 6.15
C LYS A 101 -5.71 -6.79 5.60
N TYR A 102 -6.86 -6.90 4.96
CA TYR A 102 -7.62 -5.73 4.53
C TYR A 102 -8.45 -5.17 5.69
N ASN A 103 -8.37 -3.87 5.94
CA ASN A 103 -9.04 -3.23 7.07
C ASN A 103 -10.46 -2.72 6.76
N ASN A 104 -10.97 -2.96 5.54
CA ASN A 104 -12.28 -2.47 5.06
C ASN A 104 -12.41 -0.94 4.97
N ASP A 105 -11.30 -0.21 5.01
CA ASP A 105 -11.24 1.25 4.88
C ASP A 105 -10.31 1.71 3.74
N GLY A 106 -9.83 0.76 2.92
CA GLY A 106 -8.87 1.03 1.87
C GLY A 106 -7.41 0.99 2.31
N THR A 107 -7.15 0.61 3.56
CA THR A 107 -5.80 0.30 4.08
C THR A 107 -5.62 -1.20 4.29
N TYR A 108 -4.35 -1.61 4.35
CA TYR A 108 -3.94 -2.99 4.54
C TYR A 108 -2.84 -3.07 5.59
N TRP A 109 -2.88 -4.08 6.45
CA TRP A 109 -1.68 -4.51 7.15
C TRP A 109 -0.93 -5.50 6.27
N LEU A 110 0.34 -5.21 5.99
CA LEU A 110 1.28 -6.18 5.45
C LEU A 110 2.11 -6.74 6.59
N SER A 111 2.17 -8.06 6.71
CA SER A 111 2.88 -8.77 7.77
C SER A 111 3.87 -9.77 7.17
N LEU A 112 5.08 -9.82 7.73
CA LEU A 112 6.09 -10.83 7.43
C LEU A 112 6.50 -11.50 8.73
N ASP A 113 6.52 -12.82 8.73
CA ASP A 113 6.89 -13.61 9.88
C ASP A 113 7.99 -14.64 9.57
N VAL A 114 8.73 -14.98 10.62
CA VAL A 114 9.72 -16.06 10.61
C VAL A 114 9.61 -16.83 11.92
N THR A 115 9.65 -18.15 11.84
CA THR A 115 9.51 -19.04 12.99
C THR A 115 10.86 -19.70 13.31
N GLY A 116 11.26 -19.63 14.57
CA GLY A 116 12.45 -20.33 15.06
C GLY A 116 12.33 -21.85 14.93
N ALA A 117 13.47 -22.54 14.89
CA ALA A 117 13.52 -23.97 14.61
C ALA A 117 12.62 -24.81 15.56
N SER A 118 11.82 -25.72 15.01
CA SER A 118 10.98 -26.64 15.79
C SER A 118 11.71 -27.91 16.24
N ARG A 119 12.98 -28.08 15.84
CA ARG A 119 13.93 -29.01 16.48
C ARG A 119 14.41 -28.36 17.77
N ALA A 120 13.54 -28.30 18.77
CA ALA A 120 13.82 -27.55 19.98
C ALA A 120 15.06 -28.09 20.67
N SER A 121 16.13 -27.31 20.63
CA SER A 121 17.28 -27.59 21.44
C SER A 121 18.23 -26.40 21.52
N THR A 122 18.42 -25.70 22.63
CA THR A 122 17.86 -25.75 23.96
C THR A 122 18.17 -24.38 24.59
N GLU A 123 17.30 -23.78 25.40
CA GLU A 123 17.68 -23.53 26.80
C GLU A 123 17.63 -24.88 27.52
N GLU A 124 18.79 -25.50 27.73
CA GLU A 124 19.06 -26.82 28.32
C GLU A 124 17.95 -27.94 28.36
N LYS A 125 17.04 -28.05 27.38
CA LYS A 125 16.05 -29.14 27.24
C LYS A 125 16.44 -30.20 26.19
N ARG A 126 17.27 -31.17 26.57
CA ARG A 126 17.60 -32.31 25.69
C ARG A 126 16.32 -32.90 25.07
N GLN A 127 16.26 -33.05 23.75
CA GLN A 127 15.13 -33.69 23.08
C GLN A 127 15.00 -35.14 23.58
N PRO A 128 13.80 -35.57 24.02
CA PRO A 128 13.59 -36.96 24.38
C PRO A 128 13.78 -37.87 23.16
N ALA A 129 14.43 -39.02 23.35
CA ALA A 129 14.60 -40.02 22.30
C ALA A 129 14.30 -41.43 22.82
N ASP A 130 13.69 -42.23 21.95
CA ASP A 130 13.35 -43.63 22.21
C ASP A 130 14.16 -44.52 21.25
N VAL A 131 15.18 -45.19 21.77
CA VAL A 131 16.06 -46.06 20.97
C VAL A 131 15.64 -47.52 21.13
N VAL A 132 15.32 -48.18 20.02
CA VAL A 132 15.07 -49.62 19.97
C VAL A 132 16.29 -50.29 19.37
N LEU A 133 17.05 -50.97 20.22
CA LEU A 133 18.19 -51.78 19.81
C LEU A 133 17.70 -53.19 19.46
N VAL A 134 17.80 -53.57 18.20
CA VAL A 134 17.37 -54.87 17.68
C VAL A 134 18.60 -55.70 17.39
N MET A 135 18.80 -56.74 18.18
CA MET A 135 20.01 -57.58 18.17
C MET A 135 19.70 -58.94 17.59
N ASP A 136 20.41 -59.28 16.51
CA ASP A 136 20.43 -60.63 15.96
C ASP A 136 21.20 -61.57 16.89
N SER A 137 20.54 -62.63 17.33
CA SER A 137 21.11 -63.74 18.11
C SER A 137 21.05 -65.06 17.35
N SER A 138 20.94 -65.02 16.02
CA SER A 138 20.98 -66.24 15.20
C SER A 138 22.30 -66.98 15.34
N GLY A 139 22.32 -68.26 14.97
CA GLY A 139 23.50 -69.11 15.17
C GLY A 139 24.74 -68.64 14.40
N SER A 140 24.58 -67.84 13.34
CA SER A 140 25.70 -67.23 12.60
C SER A 140 26.47 -66.23 13.45
N MET A 141 25.82 -65.55 14.40
CA MET A 141 26.44 -64.58 15.30
C MET A 141 27.48 -65.23 16.24
N SER A 142 27.44 -66.55 16.42
CA SER A 142 28.45 -67.31 17.16
C SER A 142 29.78 -67.46 16.39
N THR A 143 29.82 -67.07 15.11
CA THR A 143 30.98 -67.25 14.25
C THR A 143 32.11 -66.34 14.70
N GLN A 144 33.32 -66.91 14.76
CA GLN A 144 34.55 -66.21 15.08
C GLN A 144 35.38 -66.07 13.80
N GLU A 145 35.94 -64.88 13.59
CA GLU A 145 36.91 -64.70 12.51
C GLU A 145 38.20 -65.45 12.85
N CYS A 146 38.78 -66.09 11.84
CA CYS A 146 40.10 -66.68 11.98
C CYS A 146 41.17 -65.59 11.82
N LEU A 147 41.97 -65.37 12.86
CA LEU A 147 43.05 -64.37 12.85
C LEU A 147 44.36 -64.96 12.35
N GLU A 148 44.61 -66.25 12.61
CA GLU A 148 45.78 -66.98 12.13
C GLU A 148 45.40 -68.40 11.71
N GLU A 149 45.85 -68.81 10.53
CA GLU A 149 45.72 -70.19 10.03
C GLU A 149 47.09 -70.87 10.06
N ASP A 150 47.11 -72.17 10.34
CA ASP A 150 48.29 -72.99 10.11
C ASP A 150 48.52 -73.24 8.61
N TRP A 151 49.66 -73.85 8.30
CA TRP A 151 50.02 -74.25 6.93
C TRP A 151 48.98 -75.18 6.25
N PHE A 152 48.10 -75.85 7.01
CA PHE A 152 47.07 -76.73 6.50
C PHE A 152 45.71 -76.02 6.32
N GLY A 153 45.62 -74.71 6.61
CA GLY A 153 44.39 -73.94 6.57
C GLY A 153 43.47 -74.20 7.76
N ASN A 154 43.97 -74.79 8.85
CA ASN A 154 43.20 -74.87 10.10
C ASN A 154 43.42 -73.58 10.89
N CYS A 155 42.34 -73.02 11.42
CA CYS A 155 42.45 -71.85 12.26
C CYS A 155 43.16 -72.19 13.59
N THR A 156 44.28 -71.52 13.85
CA THR A 156 45.06 -71.66 15.09
C THR A 156 44.77 -70.57 16.10
N GLN A 157 44.26 -69.42 15.65
CA GLN A 157 43.83 -68.33 16.52
C GLN A 157 42.50 -67.76 16.04
N TYR A 158 41.49 -67.83 16.91
CA TYR A 158 40.18 -67.23 16.69
C TYR A 158 40.11 -65.85 17.35
N GLY A 159 39.47 -64.92 16.66
CA GLY A 159 39.07 -63.64 17.21
C GLY A 159 37.83 -63.74 18.10
N ASP A 160 37.35 -62.58 18.52
CA ASP A 160 36.05 -62.48 19.16
C ASP A 160 34.93 -62.91 18.20
N SER A 161 33.87 -63.51 18.75
CA SER A 161 32.68 -63.82 17.95
C SER A 161 31.97 -62.55 17.51
N ARG A 162 31.22 -62.60 16.40
CA ARG A 162 30.37 -61.47 15.96
C ARG A 162 29.44 -61.01 17.06
N TRP A 163 28.87 -61.94 17.82
CA TRP A 163 28.07 -61.67 19.01
C TRP A 163 28.85 -60.88 20.08
N THR A 164 30.09 -61.27 20.37
CA THR A 164 30.96 -60.56 21.32
C THR A 164 31.24 -59.14 20.85
N VAL A 165 31.53 -58.94 19.57
CA VAL A 165 31.78 -57.62 18.98
C VAL A 165 30.52 -56.76 19.02
N ALA A 166 29.39 -57.30 18.54
CA ALA A 166 28.09 -56.64 18.50
C ALA A 166 27.63 -56.18 19.89
N THR A 167 27.66 -57.08 20.87
CA THR A 167 27.24 -56.76 22.23
C THR A 167 28.20 -55.81 22.94
N SER A 168 29.51 -55.86 22.65
CA SER A 168 30.47 -54.91 23.22
C SER A 168 30.21 -53.49 22.75
N ALA A 169 29.97 -53.29 21.45
CA ALA A 169 29.64 -51.97 20.93
C ALA A 169 28.26 -51.49 21.37
N ALA A 170 27.27 -52.38 21.43
CA ALA A 170 25.94 -52.07 21.96
C ALA A 170 25.99 -51.61 23.44
N LYS A 171 26.86 -52.23 24.26
CA LYS A 171 27.13 -51.76 25.63
C LYS A 171 27.69 -50.34 25.64
N THR A 172 28.66 -50.05 24.76
CA THR A 172 29.23 -48.70 24.61
C THR A 172 28.17 -47.67 24.20
N LEU A 173 27.32 -48.00 23.23
CA LEU A 173 26.19 -47.16 22.81
C LEU A 173 25.27 -46.85 24.00
N ALA A 174 24.87 -47.89 24.75
CA ALA A 174 24.03 -47.72 25.93
C ALA A 174 24.71 -46.86 27.00
N GLN A 175 26.02 -47.03 27.23
CA GLN A 175 26.78 -46.22 28.18
C GLN A 175 26.88 -44.74 27.77
N LYS A 176 27.04 -44.44 26.47
CA LYS A 176 27.15 -43.07 25.95
C LYS A 176 25.80 -42.33 25.88
N LEU A 177 24.68 -43.06 25.77
CA LEU A 177 23.33 -42.50 25.71
C LEU A 177 22.65 -42.46 27.08
N LEU A 178 22.76 -43.53 27.88
CA LEU A 178 22.02 -43.74 29.12
C LEU A 178 22.89 -43.41 30.34
N THR A 179 23.42 -42.18 30.39
CA THR A 179 24.30 -41.71 31.47
C THR A 179 23.53 -41.40 32.76
N ALA A 180 24.26 -41.17 33.86
CA ALA A 180 23.64 -40.76 35.13
C ALA A 180 22.93 -39.39 35.01
N GLU A 181 23.50 -38.47 34.22
CA GLU A 181 22.91 -37.18 33.91
C GLU A 181 21.60 -37.35 33.14
N ASN A 182 21.57 -38.25 32.14
CA ASN A 182 20.35 -38.58 31.43
C ASN A 182 19.28 -39.13 32.38
N ALA A 183 19.61 -40.09 33.24
CA ALA A 183 18.66 -40.69 34.17
C ALA A 183 18.10 -39.71 35.22
N ALA A 184 18.79 -38.61 35.49
CA ALA A 184 18.34 -37.55 36.40
C ALA A 184 17.33 -36.57 35.77
N LEU A 185 17.19 -36.58 34.43
CA LEU A 185 16.27 -35.69 33.72
C LEU A 185 14.80 -36.08 33.96
N PRO A 186 13.85 -35.14 33.81
CA PRO A 186 12.43 -35.45 33.71
C PRO A 186 12.13 -36.48 32.61
N ALA A 187 11.13 -37.34 32.84
CA ALA A 187 10.82 -38.46 31.94
C ALA A 187 10.48 -38.04 30.50
N ASP A 188 10.06 -36.81 30.26
CA ASP A 188 9.81 -36.20 28.95
C ASP A 188 11.06 -35.59 28.29
N GLN A 189 12.24 -35.74 28.89
CA GLN A 189 13.53 -35.22 28.39
C GLN A 189 14.62 -36.30 28.28
N GLN A 190 14.33 -37.50 28.80
CA GLN A 190 15.27 -38.61 28.82
C GLN A 190 15.45 -39.26 27.44
N VAL A 191 16.66 -39.72 27.15
CA VAL A 191 16.88 -40.83 26.22
C VAL A 191 16.60 -42.14 26.97
N GLN A 192 15.79 -43.01 26.40
CA GLN A 192 15.58 -44.36 26.91
C GLN A 192 15.78 -45.39 25.81
N MET A 193 16.06 -46.63 26.22
CA MET A 193 16.35 -47.72 25.31
C MET A 193 15.47 -48.94 25.61
N SER A 194 15.04 -49.62 24.55
CA SER A 194 14.48 -50.96 24.59
C SER A 194 15.39 -51.89 23.80
N VAL A 195 15.40 -53.18 24.14
CA VAL A 195 16.22 -54.19 23.48
C VAL A 195 15.31 -55.31 22.96
N ILE A 196 15.49 -55.65 21.69
CA ILE A 196 14.84 -56.79 21.04
C ILE A 196 15.92 -57.80 20.71
N ASP A 197 15.62 -59.04 21.04
CA ASP A 197 16.39 -60.21 20.67
C ASP A 197 15.66 -60.94 19.54
N PHE A 198 16.38 -61.41 18.52
CA PHE A 198 15.77 -62.18 17.46
C PHE A 198 16.71 -63.22 16.85
N ASP A 199 16.13 -64.36 16.53
CA ASP A 199 16.71 -65.46 15.76
C ASP A 199 15.63 -65.95 14.75
N THR A 200 15.16 -67.20 14.88
CA THR A 200 13.96 -67.67 14.18
C THR A 200 12.70 -66.99 14.72
N ASP A 201 12.69 -66.74 16.03
CA ASP A 201 11.68 -66.04 16.79
C ASP A 201 12.16 -64.62 17.14
N SER A 202 11.27 -63.78 17.69
CA SER A 202 11.69 -62.49 18.25
C SER A 202 11.01 -62.19 19.58
N ARG A 203 11.77 -61.63 20.52
CA ARG A 203 11.29 -61.25 21.85
C ARG A 203 11.75 -59.84 22.25
N ILE A 204 10.84 -59.10 22.86
CA ILE A 204 11.16 -57.84 23.54
C ILE A 204 11.73 -58.17 24.92
N MET A 205 12.93 -57.70 25.23
CA MET A 205 13.59 -57.98 26.50
C MET A 205 12.97 -57.19 27.65
N THR A 206 12.94 -57.81 28.83
CA THR A 206 12.59 -57.12 30.08
C THR A 206 13.83 -56.49 30.70
N LEU A 207 13.84 -55.15 30.81
CA LEU A 207 14.96 -54.33 31.25
C LEU A 207 14.70 -53.76 32.65
N GLY A 208 14.65 -54.64 33.65
CA GLY A 208 14.31 -54.27 35.03
C GLY A 208 12.81 -54.32 35.27
N ARG A 209 12.15 -53.16 35.44
CA ARG A 209 10.70 -53.06 35.76
C ARG A 209 9.78 -52.99 34.53
N GLY A 210 10.33 -52.93 33.32
CA GLY A 210 9.56 -52.80 32.07
C GLY A 210 10.37 -53.12 30.82
N GLN A 211 9.86 -52.74 29.66
CA GLN A 211 10.50 -52.94 28.35
C GLN A 211 11.45 -51.79 27.96
N TRP A 212 11.36 -50.65 28.65
CA TRP A 212 12.21 -49.47 28.44
C TRP A 212 13.09 -49.20 29.66
N THR A 213 14.28 -48.66 29.44
CA THR A 213 15.22 -48.32 30.51
C THR A 213 16.07 -47.09 30.20
N THR A 214 16.46 -46.38 31.24
CA THR A 214 17.50 -45.34 31.23
C THR A 214 18.82 -45.82 31.86
N SER A 215 18.95 -47.13 32.09
CA SER A 215 20.14 -47.73 32.68
C SER A 215 20.94 -48.51 31.64
N ALA A 216 22.16 -48.04 31.35
CA ALA A 216 23.11 -48.78 30.53
C ALA A 216 23.40 -50.20 31.07
N GLN A 217 23.37 -50.37 32.40
CA GLN A 217 23.59 -51.66 33.04
C GLN A 217 22.42 -52.65 32.78
N ALA A 218 21.18 -52.15 32.73
CA ALA A 218 20.02 -52.99 32.42
C ALA A 218 20.08 -53.50 30.98
N VAL A 219 20.47 -52.64 30.02
CA VAL A 219 20.74 -53.04 28.63
C VAL A 219 21.85 -54.09 28.58
N SER A 220 22.99 -53.80 29.21
CA SER A 220 24.16 -54.69 29.22
C SER A 220 23.84 -56.08 29.81
N SER A 221 23.01 -56.13 30.84
CA SER A 221 22.59 -57.36 31.51
C SER A 221 21.53 -58.15 30.73
N SER A 222 20.89 -57.54 29.73
CA SER A 222 19.92 -58.24 28.89
C SER A 222 20.60 -59.20 27.91
N PHE A 223 21.80 -58.88 27.45
CA PHE A 223 22.56 -59.70 26.48
C PHE A 223 22.95 -61.06 27.04
N SER A 224 23.17 -61.20 28.34
CA SER A 224 23.51 -62.50 28.95
C SER A 224 22.34 -63.49 29.00
N ARG A 225 21.13 -63.03 28.66
CA ARG A 225 19.93 -63.88 28.55
C ARG A 225 19.66 -64.32 27.12
N MET A 226 20.42 -63.82 26.16
CA MET A 226 20.32 -64.12 24.74
C MET A 226 21.29 -65.24 24.39
N ASP A 227 20.88 -66.11 23.47
CA ASP A 227 21.61 -67.30 23.09
C ASP A 227 21.98 -67.25 21.61
N ALA A 228 23.14 -66.64 21.33
CA ALA A 228 23.73 -66.56 20.00
C ALA A 228 24.60 -67.78 19.71
N SER A 229 24.02 -68.98 19.81
CA SER A 229 24.71 -70.25 19.55
C SER A 229 24.05 -71.06 18.44
N ARG A 230 24.83 -71.94 17.80
CA ARG A 230 24.33 -72.84 16.75
C ARG A 230 23.39 -73.92 17.28
N ASP A 231 23.40 -74.18 18.59
CA ASP A 231 22.60 -75.23 19.23
C ASP A 231 21.11 -74.85 19.36
N ASN A 232 20.78 -73.56 19.25
CA ASN A 232 19.42 -73.05 19.35
C ASN A 232 18.64 -73.13 18.01
N GLY A 233 19.20 -73.76 16.97
CA GLY A 233 18.55 -73.96 15.67
C GLY A 233 18.21 -72.67 14.91
N GLY A 234 18.75 -71.53 15.34
CA GLY A 234 18.26 -70.20 15.01
C GLY A 234 18.68 -69.71 13.63
N GLY A 235 17.73 -69.68 12.68
CA GLY A 235 17.83 -68.83 11.50
C GLY A 235 17.58 -67.35 11.85
N THR A 236 17.27 -66.54 10.85
CA THR A 236 17.32 -65.07 10.96
C THR A 236 15.98 -64.47 10.49
N ASN A 237 15.17 -63.95 11.41
CA ASN A 237 13.82 -63.46 11.14
C ASN A 237 13.67 -61.95 11.33
N TRP A 238 14.05 -61.20 10.30
CA TRP A 238 13.98 -59.74 10.33
C TRP A 238 12.55 -59.20 10.46
N GLU A 239 11.55 -59.83 9.83
CA GLU A 239 10.15 -59.39 9.90
C GLU A 239 9.63 -59.43 11.35
N ALA A 240 9.87 -60.53 12.07
CA ALA A 240 9.42 -60.67 13.46
C ALA A 240 10.08 -59.61 14.36
N ALA A 241 11.37 -59.38 14.18
CA ALA A 241 12.14 -58.39 14.92
C ALA A 241 11.62 -56.95 14.69
N LEU A 242 11.37 -56.59 13.43
CA LEU A 242 10.82 -55.29 13.04
C LEU A 242 9.37 -55.12 13.53
N ARG A 243 8.55 -56.17 13.51
CA ARG A 243 7.20 -56.13 14.08
C ARG A 243 7.24 -55.82 15.58
N ASN A 244 8.12 -56.49 16.33
CA ASN A 244 8.33 -56.17 17.74
C ASN A 244 8.84 -54.74 17.94
N ALA A 245 9.77 -54.29 17.10
CA ALA A 245 10.28 -52.92 17.15
C ALA A 245 9.16 -51.91 16.90
N ASN A 246 8.28 -52.17 15.94
CA ASN A 246 7.12 -51.34 15.61
C ASN A 246 6.08 -51.32 16.74
N SER A 247 5.88 -52.45 17.43
CA SER A 247 4.93 -52.57 18.54
C SER A 247 5.31 -51.75 19.78
N LEU A 248 6.60 -51.47 19.96
CA LEU A 248 7.11 -50.65 21.06
C LEU A 248 6.71 -49.18 20.86
N ASN A 249 5.83 -48.69 21.72
CA ASN A 249 5.42 -47.28 21.74
C ASN A 249 5.41 -46.78 23.19
N THR A 250 5.89 -45.57 23.40
CA THR A 250 6.00 -44.93 24.72
C THR A 250 4.92 -43.87 24.92
N ALA A 251 4.27 -43.43 23.84
CA ALA A 251 3.37 -42.28 23.79
C ALA A 251 3.98 -40.97 24.36
N ARG A 252 5.33 -40.87 24.43
CA ARG A 252 6.03 -39.67 24.89
C ARG A 252 5.94 -38.59 23.81
N ALA A 253 5.27 -37.49 24.13
CA ALA A 253 5.12 -36.37 23.20
C ALA A 253 6.49 -35.81 22.79
N GLY A 254 6.69 -35.61 21.47
CA GLY A 254 7.93 -35.07 20.92
C GLY A 254 9.11 -36.04 20.85
N ALA A 255 9.02 -37.25 21.42
CA ALA A 255 10.13 -38.19 21.40
C ALA A 255 10.34 -38.79 20.00
N LYS A 256 11.55 -38.60 19.44
CA LYS A 256 11.93 -39.28 18.19
C LYS A 256 12.29 -40.73 18.47
N LYS A 257 11.78 -41.63 17.62
CA LYS A 257 12.06 -43.07 17.70
C LYS A 257 13.16 -43.46 16.72
N TYR A 258 14.16 -44.18 17.22
CA TYR A 258 15.29 -44.70 16.44
C TYR A 258 15.32 -46.22 16.55
N ILE A 259 15.48 -46.92 15.44
CA ILE A 259 15.65 -48.38 15.38
C ILE A 259 17.10 -48.65 14.94
N VAL A 260 17.89 -49.25 15.81
CA VAL A 260 19.26 -49.71 15.50
C VAL A 260 19.20 -51.21 15.28
N PHE A 261 19.21 -51.62 14.02
CA PHE A 261 19.02 -53.00 13.59
C PHE A 261 20.39 -53.63 13.29
N VAL A 262 20.82 -54.55 14.16
CA VAL A 262 22.14 -55.18 14.11
C VAL A 262 22.00 -56.64 13.68
N SER A 263 22.64 -57.06 12.59
CA SER A 263 22.57 -58.43 12.05
C SER A 263 23.84 -58.82 11.29
N ASP A 264 24.18 -60.11 11.21
CA ASP A 264 25.33 -60.61 10.47
C ASP A 264 25.01 -61.44 9.22
N GLY A 265 23.74 -61.50 8.82
CA GLY A 265 23.32 -62.36 7.73
C GLY A 265 22.05 -61.89 7.03
N GLU A 266 21.56 -62.70 6.09
CA GLU A 266 20.32 -62.45 5.36
C GLU A 266 19.10 -63.05 6.10
N PRO A 267 17.88 -62.53 5.89
CA PRO A 267 16.70 -63.10 6.54
C PRO A 267 16.38 -64.49 5.96
N THR A 268 16.47 -65.54 6.78
CA THR A 268 16.16 -66.94 6.40
C THR A 268 14.78 -67.42 6.88
N TYR A 269 14.11 -66.61 7.70
CA TYR A 269 12.73 -66.79 8.13
C TYR A 269 11.92 -65.49 8.01
N ARG A 270 10.60 -65.66 7.95
CA ARG A 270 9.59 -64.61 8.07
C ARG A 270 8.39 -65.13 8.87
N LEU A 271 7.43 -64.28 9.19
CA LEU A 271 6.19 -64.72 9.80
C LEU A 271 5.34 -65.52 8.80
N ASN A 272 4.68 -66.58 9.27
CA ASN A 272 3.73 -67.32 8.46
C ASN A 272 2.43 -66.52 8.24
N SER A 273 1.54 -67.01 7.37
CA SER A 273 0.29 -66.32 7.00
C SER A 273 -0.67 -66.04 8.17
N THR A 274 -0.51 -66.73 9.30
CA THR A 274 -1.31 -66.52 10.51
C THR A 274 -0.69 -65.49 11.47
N GLY A 275 0.58 -65.11 11.26
CA GLY A 275 1.32 -64.19 12.10
C GLY A 275 1.78 -64.76 13.45
N ASN A 276 1.49 -66.03 13.75
CA ASN A 276 1.76 -66.69 15.04
C ASN A 276 2.81 -67.82 14.94
N GLY A 277 3.70 -67.74 13.96
CA GLY A 277 4.80 -68.67 13.75
C GLY A 277 5.62 -68.27 12.52
N HIS A 278 6.54 -69.12 12.07
CA HIS A 278 7.52 -68.76 11.03
C HIS A 278 7.32 -69.57 9.75
N ALA A 279 7.78 -69.00 8.64
CA ALA A 279 7.91 -69.63 7.34
C ALA A 279 9.31 -69.35 6.80
N GLY A 280 9.96 -70.36 6.23
CA GLY A 280 11.35 -70.27 5.78
C GLY A 280 12.06 -71.62 5.91
N SER A 281 13.26 -71.72 5.34
CA SER A 281 14.11 -72.92 5.41
C SER A 281 15.19 -72.81 6.49
N GLY A 282 15.44 -71.59 7.01
CA GLY A 282 16.55 -71.32 7.91
C GLY A 282 17.92 -71.32 7.24
N SER A 283 18.02 -71.58 5.94
CA SER A 283 19.28 -71.70 5.20
C SER A 283 19.53 -70.58 4.19
N ASP A 284 18.49 -70.09 3.51
CA ASP A 284 18.58 -69.11 2.44
C ASP A 284 17.24 -68.38 2.24
N ASP A 285 17.23 -67.33 1.41
CA ASP A 285 16.02 -66.65 0.92
C ASP A 285 15.87 -66.81 -0.60
N ASN A 286 15.92 -68.05 -1.10
CA ASN A 286 15.79 -68.31 -2.53
C ASN A 286 14.38 -67.92 -3.02
N GLY A 287 14.28 -66.72 -3.61
CA GLY A 287 13.01 -66.08 -4.03
C GLY A 287 12.72 -64.74 -3.36
N GLY A 288 13.52 -64.30 -2.38
CA GLY A 288 13.44 -62.97 -1.77
C GLY A 288 12.21 -62.74 -0.88
N TYR A 289 11.51 -63.81 -0.48
CA TYR A 289 10.26 -63.68 0.26
C TYR A 289 10.47 -63.16 1.68
N ASN A 290 11.55 -63.57 2.34
CA ASN A 290 11.85 -63.16 3.71
C ASN A 290 12.32 -61.70 3.74
N PHE A 291 13.20 -61.32 2.81
CA PHE A 291 13.66 -59.95 2.63
C PHE A 291 12.51 -59.00 2.31
N ASN A 292 11.64 -59.35 1.36
CA ASN A 292 10.48 -58.54 1.01
C ASN A 292 9.51 -58.36 2.17
N ALA A 293 9.31 -59.39 3.00
CA ALA A 293 8.48 -59.29 4.20
C ALA A 293 9.10 -58.33 5.23
N ALA A 294 10.42 -58.41 5.44
CA ALA A 294 11.16 -57.49 6.30
C ALA A 294 11.06 -56.03 5.83
N VAL A 295 11.26 -55.77 4.53
CA VAL A 295 11.08 -54.43 3.93
C VAL A 295 9.65 -53.92 4.14
N ALA A 296 8.65 -54.77 3.92
CA ALA A 296 7.25 -54.39 4.11
C ALA A 296 6.95 -54.01 5.57
N GLU A 297 7.49 -54.75 6.54
CA GLU A 297 7.33 -54.44 7.96
C GLU A 297 8.14 -53.22 8.39
N ALA A 298 9.35 -53.03 7.89
CA ALA A 298 10.14 -51.82 8.13
C ALA A 298 9.40 -50.57 7.65
N ASN A 299 8.70 -50.62 6.52
CA ASN A 299 7.89 -49.51 6.01
C ASN A 299 6.68 -49.16 6.88
N ARG A 300 6.35 -49.97 7.90
CA ARG A 300 5.29 -49.70 8.89
C ARG A 300 5.79 -49.00 10.15
N ARG A 301 7.08 -48.63 10.23
CA ARG A 301 7.72 -48.08 11.43
C ARG A 301 7.29 -46.67 11.86
N ASN A 302 6.21 -46.14 11.30
CA ASN A 302 5.56 -44.89 11.71
C ASN A 302 6.52 -43.70 11.89
N GLY A 303 7.39 -43.47 10.89
CA GLY A 303 8.34 -42.35 10.90
C GLY A 303 9.62 -42.56 11.74
N ALA A 304 9.82 -43.73 12.34
CA ALA A 304 11.07 -44.04 13.05
C ALA A 304 12.28 -44.05 12.08
N THR A 305 13.38 -43.43 12.51
CA THR A 305 14.66 -43.50 11.79
C THR A 305 15.25 -44.89 11.99
N LEU A 306 15.67 -45.54 10.90
CA LEU A 306 16.24 -46.89 10.94
C LEU A 306 17.71 -46.85 10.52
N TYR A 307 18.56 -47.42 11.37
CA TYR A 307 19.97 -47.67 11.12
C TYR A 307 20.18 -49.17 10.96
N ALA A 308 20.66 -49.61 9.80
CA ALA A 308 21.00 -51.00 9.52
C ALA A 308 22.51 -51.18 9.71
N VAL A 309 22.90 -52.04 10.64
CA VAL A 309 24.29 -52.22 11.05
C VAL A 309 24.68 -53.68 10.88
N SER A 310 25.63 -53.94 9.98
CA SER A 310 26.12 -55.30 9.74
C SER A 310 27.22 -55.69 10.71
N THR A 311 27.28 -56.96 11.11
CA THR A 311 28.37 -57.50 11.95
C THR A 311 29.17 -58.62 11.27
N GLY A 312 28.93 -58.84 9.97
CA GLY A 312 29.67 -59.75 9.10
C GLY A 312 29.77 -59.17 7.69
N ALA A 313 30.91 -59.34 7.03
CA ALA A 313 31.17 -58.69 5.73
C ALA A 313 30.21 -59.19 4.64
N GLU A 314 29.77 -60.44 4.74
CA GLU A 314 28.77 -61.04 3.86
C GLU A 314 27.39 -60.37 3.96
N ALA A 315 27.06 -59.75 5.09
CA ALA A 315 25.77 -59.09 5.29
C ALA A 315 25.74 -57.67 4.73
N ASN A 316 26.90 -57.06 4.45
CA ASN A 316 27.00 -55.66 4.06
C ASN A 316 26.12 -55.33 2.85
N THR A 317 26.20 -56.14 1.79
CA THR A 317 25.42 -55.91 0.56
C THR A 317 23.92 -55.96 0.84
N LYS A 318 23.45 -56.98 1.56
CA LYS A 318 22.01 -57.16 1.80
C LYS A 318 21.44 -56.16 2.80
N MET A 319 22.20 -55.81 3.83
CA MET A 319 21.79 -54.78 4.79
C MET A 319 21.82 -53.37 4.20
N GLN A 320 22.77 -53.08 3.31
CA GLN A 320 22.79 -51.83 2.55
C GLN A 320 21.58 -51.76 1.61
N GLU A 321 21.27 -52.84 0.89
CA GLU A 321 20.08 -52.94 0.04
C GLU A 321 18.81 -52.73 0.88
N PHE A 322 18.71 -53.35 2.06
CA PHE A 322 17.59 -53.18 2.98
C PHE A 322 17.39 -51.71 3.38
N ALA A 323 18.46 -51.04 3.84
CA ALA A 323 18.41 -49.64 4.24
C ALA A 323 17.98 -48.71 3.09
N GLN A 324 18.39 -49.00 1.86
CA GLN A 324 18.06 -48.19 0.69
C GLN A 324 16.65 -48.46 0.13
N THR A 325 16.12 -49.66 0.34
CA THR A 325 14.82 -50.09 -0.23
C THR A 325 13.62 -49.61 0.59
N ILE A 326 13.80 -49.38 1.89
CA ILE A 326 12.74 -48.88 2.77
C ILE A 326 12.44 -47.39 2.53
N ASN A 327 11.22 -46.94 2.84
CA ASN A 327 10.76 -45.56 2.67
C ASN A 327 10.25 -44.97 4.01
N PRO A 328 10.79 -43.84 4.51
CA PRO A 328 11.99 -43.15 4.00
C PRO A 328 13.23 -44.06 4.00
N ALA A 329 14.26 -43.75 3.22
CA ALA A 329 15.48 -44.55 3.24
C ALA A 329 16.09 -44.56 4.67
N GLY A 330 16.59 -45.72 5.09
CA GLY A 330 17.44 -45.86 6.28
C GLY A 330 18.90 -45.57 5.97
N THR A 331 19.73 -45.63 7.00
CA THR A 331 21.19 -45.47 6.86
C THR A 331 21.88 -46.79 7.17
N PHE A 332 22.80 -47.21 6.29
CA PHE A 332 23.60 -48.41 6.46
C PHE A 332 24.96 -48.07 7.07
N PHE A 333 25.42 -48.92 7.98
CA PHE A 333 26.77 -48.90 8.52
C PHE A 333 27.43 -50.28 8.47
N ASP A 334 28.68 -50.32 8.02
CA ASP A 334 29.54 -51.49 8.11
C ASP A 334 30.08 -51.61 9.54
N GLY A 335 29.65 -52.62 10.29
CA GLY A 335 30.08 -52.88 11.68
C GLY A 335 30.91 -54.16 11.83
N THR A 336 31.59 -54.58 10.76
CA THR A 336 32.40 -55.82 10.71
C THR A 336 33.56 -55.89 11.69
N ASP A 337 34.03 -54.74 12.18
CA ASP A 337 35.05 -54.64 13.22
C ASP A 337 34.56 -53.71 14.34
N ALA A 338 35.13 -53.89 15.54
CA ALA A 338 34.79 -53.12 16.72
C ALA A 338 34.95 -51.60 16.52
N ASN A 339 35.94 -51.14 15.75
CA ASN A 339 36.14 -49.71 15.50
C ASN A 339 35.08 -49.13 14.57
N LYS A 340 34.78 -49.81 13.45
CA LYS A 340 33.72 -49.36 12.54
C LYS A 340 32.34 -49.39 13.21
N LEU A 341 32.08 -50.41 14.02
CA LEU A 341 30.86 -50.51 14.80
C LEU A 341 30.76 -49.40 15.86
N SER A 342 31.88 -49.03 16.51
CA SER A 342 31.94 -47.85 17.38
C SER A 342 31.71 -46.55 16.62
N GLN A 343 32.29 -46.39 15.43
CA GLN A 343 32.10 -45.19 14.58
C GLN A 343 30.65 -45.06 14.12
N ALA A 344 30.03 -46.16 13.69
CA ALA A 344 28.62 -46.20 13.33
C ALA A 344 27.74 -45.71 14.49
N PHE A 345 27.98 -46.23 15.69
CA PHE A 345 27.27 -45.81 16.88
C PHE A 345 27.59 -44.38 17.31
N ASP A 346 28.82 -43.89 17.11
CA ASP A 346 29.17 -42.49 17.36
C ASP A 346 28.43 -41.54 16.41
N THR A 347 28.35 -41.85 15.12
CA THR A 347 27.55 -41.09 14.15
C THR A 347 26.06 -41.09 14.51
N ILE A 348 25.53 -42.24 14.96
CA ILE A 348 24.15 -42.34 15.44
C ILE A 348 23.94 -41.47 16.69
N ILE A 349 24.89 -41.49 17.64
CA ILE A 349 24.86 -40.64 18.84
C ILE A 349 24.91 -39.16 18.48
N GLU A 350 25.76 -38.76 17.53
CA GLU A 350 25.83 -37.39 17.03
C GLU A 350 24.48 -36.96 16.46
N GLN A 351 23.86 -37.74 15.57
CA GLN A 351 22.54 -37.42 15.03
C GLN A 351 21.42 -37.39 16.10
N ILE A 352 21.55 -38.15 17.18
CA ILE A 352 20.62 -38.12 18.32
C ILE A 352 20.84 -36.87 19.18
N LYS A 353 22.05 -36.30 19.20
CA LYS A 353 22.46 -35.16 20.06
C LYS A 353 22.62 -33.82 19.32
N THR A 354 22.48 -33.79 17.99
CA THR A 354 22.63 -32.56 17.20
C THR A 354 21.44 -31.64 17.40
N ASP A 355 21.78 -30.45 17.87
CA ASP A 355 20.87 -29.38 18.20
C ASP A 355 21.04 -28.25 17.17
N SER A 356 19.97 -27.77 16.52
CA SER A 356 20.09 -26.75 15.46
C SER A 356 19.12 -25.58 15.63
N THR A 357 19.60 -24.35 15.43
CA THR A 357 18.79 -23.12 15.49
C THR A 357 19.18 -22.13 14.39
N TYR A 358 18.41 -21.04 14.28
CA TYR A 358 18.72 -19.92 13.39
C TYR A 358 19.33 -18.76 14.18
N GLN A 359 20.36 -18.14 13.63
CA GLN A 359 21.02 -16.96 14.20
C GLN A 359 21.08 -15.83 13.15
N ASP A 360 21.21 -14.59 13.62
CA ASP A 360 21.41 -13.39 12.81
C ASP A 360 20.33 -13.22 11.75
N VAL A 361 19.08 -13.48 12.14
CA VAL A 361 17.95 -13.45 11.22
C VAL A 361 17.65 -12.00 10.81
N LEU A 362 17.38 -11.80 9.52
CA LEU A 362 16.99 -10.52 8.95
C LEU A 362 15.84 -10.74 7.98
N ILE A 363 14.66 -10.22 8.30
CA ILE A 363 13.59 -10.04 7.33
C ILE A 363 13.84 -8.71 6.61
N LYS A 364 13.78 -8.72 5.29
CA LYS A 364 13.92 -7.52 4.45
C LYS A 364 12.88 -7.55 3.34
N ASP A 365 12.15 -6.44 3.17
CA ASP A 365 11.12 -6.29 2.15
C ASP A 365 11.09 -4.87 1.61
N THR A 366 11.14 -4.72 0.29
CA THR A 366 10.98 -3.42 -0.39
C THR A 366 9.57 -3.35 -0.95
N LEU A 367 8.80 -2.32 -0.61
CA LEU A 367 7.44 -2.16 -1.12
C LEU A 367 7.44 -1.88 -2.63
N SER A 368 6.38 -2.30 -3.32
CA SER A 368 6.21 -2.03 -4.75
C SER A 368 5.86 -0.55 -5.00
N GLY A 369 6.01 -0.10 -6.25
CA GLY A 369 5.51 1.21 -6.67
C GLY A 369 3.98 1.37 -6.57
N TYR A 370 3.24 0.27 -6.34
CA TYR A 370 1.80 0.25 -6.18
C TYR A 370 1.33 0.34 -4.73
N ALA A 371 2.26 0.26 -3.76
CA ALA A 371 1.96 0.34 -2.34
C ALA A 371 2.73 1.51 -1.70
N VAL A 372 2.05 2.24 -0.82
CA VAL A 372 2.67 3.29 0.01
C VAL A 372 2.32 3.08 1.47
N SER A 373 3.29 3.34 2.35
CA SER A 373 3.04 3.30 3.80
C SER A 373 2.06 4.39 4.22
N THR A 374 1.35 4.15 5.32
CA THR A 374 0.39 5.11 5.84
C THR A 374 0.28 5.08 7.36
N ASP A 375 -0.15 6.19 7.95
CA ASP A 375 -0.43 6.30 9.39
C ASP A 375 -1.76 5.64 9.76
N GLN A 376 -2.08 5.57 11.06
CA GLN A 376 -3.31 4.97 11.61
C GLN A 376 -4.64 5.47 11.01
N THR A 377 -4.63 6.60 10.30
CA THR A 377 -5.82 7.21 9.68
C THR A 377 -5.84 7.11 8.15
N GLY A 378 -4.90 6.39 7.54
CA GLY A 378 -4.76 6.35 6.08
C GLY A 378 -4.09 7.61 5.48
N GLY A 379 -3.46 8.43 6.32
CA GLY A 379 -2.80 9.68 5.96
C GLY A 379 -1.36 9.53 5.45
N THR A 380 -0.52 10.52 5.76
CA THR A 380 0.91 10.55 5.39
C THR A 380 1.75 10.02 6.54
N GLY A 381 2.68 9.11 6.26
CA GLY A 381 3.59 8.56 7.25
C GLY A 381 3.62 7.03 7.20
N TYR A 382 3.82 6.40 8.34
CA TYR A 382 3.83 4.96 8.47
C TYR A 382 3.43 4.54 9.88
N LEU A 383 2.89 3.33 10.01
CA LEU A 383 2.63 2.67 11.27
C LEU A 383 3.26 1.27 11.24
N LEU A 384 4.14 1.00 12.20
CA LEU A 384 4.81 -0.30 12.36
C LEU A 384 4.31 -1.01 13.60
N SER A 385 4.34 -2.35 13.54
CA SER A 385 4.17 -3.23 14.68
C SER A 385 5.17 -4.38 14.59
N ALA A 386 5.69 -4.81 15.73
CA ALA A 386 6.51 -6.01 15.85
C ALA A 386 5.98 -6.84 17.01
N SER A 387 5.91 -8.15 16.83
CA SER A 387 5.42 -9.07 17.86
C SER A 387 6.07 -10.44 17.75
N ALA A 388 6.05 -11.21 18.82
CA ALA A 388 6.45 -12.60 18.84
C ALA A 388 5.38 -13.45 19.52
N ARG A 389 5.08 -14.63 18.96
CA ARG A 389 4.12 -15.59 19.51
C ARG A 389 4.74 -16.96 19.68
N ASP A 390 4.43 -17.64 20.79
CA ASP A 390 4.83 -19.03 20.99
C ASP A 390 3.97 -20.01 20.16
N ALA A 391 4.29 -21.31 20.25
CA ALA A 391 3.60 -22.36 19.51
C ALA A 391 2.10 -22.51 19.87
N ASP A 392 1.71 -22.05 21.06
CA ASP A 392 0.32 -22.05 21.53
C ASP A 392 -0.42 -20.76 21.13
N GLY A 393 0.29 -19.80 20.51
CA GLY A 393 -0.24 -18.52 20.05
C GLY A 393 -0.20 -17.40 21.11
N ASN A 394 0.41 -17.62 22.27
CA ASN A 394 0.53 -16.61 23.33
C ASN A 394 1.54 -15.53 22.92
N ASP A 395 1.28 -14.28 23.31
CA ASP A 395 2.20 -13.17 23.06
C ASP A 395 3.42 -13.26 24.00
N VAL A 396 4.60 -13.43 23.41
CA VAL A 396 5.89 -13.49 24.11
C VAL A 396 6.83 -12.35 23.71
N SER A 397 6.31 -11.29 23.08
CA SER A 397 7.09 -10.17 22.52
C SER A 397 8.01 -9.47 23.53
N LYS A 398 7.72 -9.58 24.83
CA LYS A 398 8.49 -8.96 25.92
C LYS A 398 9.23 -9.94 26.81
N THR A 399 8.96 -11.24 26.66
CA THR A 399 9.46 -12.29 27.56
C THR A 399 10.42 -13.23 26.86
N ASP A 400 10.27 -13.42 25.55
CA ASP A 400 11.16 -14.25 24.76
C ASP A 400 12.55 -13.60 24.61
N PRO A 401 13.66 -14.31 24.90
CA PRO A 401 15.00 -13.74 24.87
C PRO A 401 15.39 -13.13 23.51
N ALA A 402 14.99 -13.74 22.40
CA ALA A 402 15.26 -13.20 21.07
C ALA A 402 14.34 -12.03 20.72
N ALA A 403 13.06 -12.10 21.10
CA ALA A 403 12.09 -11.03 20.84
C ALA A 403 12.50 -9.71 21.51
N THR A 404 13.10 -9.76 22.70
CA THR A 404 13.59 -8.53 23.38
C THR A 404 14.73 -7.83 22.65
N LYS A 405 15.36 -8.49 21.67
CA LYS A 405 16.46 -7.99 20.84
C LYS A 405 16.04 -7.68 19.40
N MET A 406 14.73 -7.74 19.09
CA MET A 406 14.23 -7.46 17.76
C MET A 406 14.03 -5.96 17.53
N HIS A 407 14.34 -5.51 16.31
CA HIS A 407 14.22 -4.13 15.87
C HIS A 407 13.44 -4.10 14.56
N ALA A 408 12.28 -3.45 14.56
CA ALA A 408 11.52 -3.19 13.34
C ALA A 408 11.85 -1.79 12.81
N VAL A 409 12.24 -1.72 11.55
CA VAL A 409 12.69 -0.48 10.91
C VAL A 409 12.01 -0.33 9.56
N TYR A 410 11.56 0.89 9.25
CA TYR A 410 11.08 1.23 7.92
C TYR A 410 11.74 2.49 7.40
N ASN A 411 12.37 2.38 6.23
CA ASN A 411 12.96 3.51 5.53
C ASN A 411 11.99 4.00 4.45
N GLN A 412 11.39 5.17 4.67
CA GLN A 412 10.45 5.80 3.71
C GLN A 412 11.08 6.18 2.37
N GLN A 413 12.39 6.47 2.32
CA GLN A 413 13.07 6.87 1.08
C GLN A 413 13.30 5.68 0.16
N THR A 414 13.69 4.55 0.74
CA THR A 414 13.93 3.30 -0.02
C THR A 414 12.71 2.38 -0.02
N GLN A 415 11.63 2.78 0.65
CA GLN A 415 10.42 1.98 0.89
C GLN A 415 10.71 0.57 1.47
N GLN A 416 11.75 0.46 2.31
CA GLN A 416 12.24 -0.83 2.79
C GLN A 416 11.85 -1.05 4.24
N LEU A 417 11.14 -2.15 4.48
CA LEU A 417 10.81 -2.72 5.78
C LEU A 417 11.85 -3.77 6.16
N SER A 418 12.27 -3.74 7.42
CA SER A 418 13.17 -4.74 7.99
C SER A 418 12.75 -5.14 9.40
N LEU A 419 12.93 -6.42 9.72
CA LEU A 419 13.00 -6.92 11.10
C LEU A 419 14.37 -7.55 11.29
N ASN A 420 15.18 -6.96 12.15
CA ASN A 420 16.52 -7.45 12.47
C ASN A 420 16.65 -7.71 13.96
N PHE A 421 17.61 -8.55 14.33
CA PHE A 421 17.95 -8.83 15.72
C PHE A 421 19.37 -8.33 16.02
N ASP A 422 19.69 -8.10 17.29
CA ASP A 422 21.08 -7.84 17.69
C ASP A 422 22.02 -8.95 17.20
N GLU A 423 23.25 -8.61 16.83
CA GLU A 423 24.25 -9.57 16.35
C GLU A 423 24.46 -10.71 17.37
N GLY A 424 24.51 -11.95 16.88
CA GLY A 424 24.63 -13.16 17.70
C GLY A 424 23.30 -13.69 18.24
N THR A 425 22.17 -13.03 17.96
CA THR A 425 20.86 -13.47 18.47
C THR A 425 20.40 -14.75 17.77
N LYS A 426 20.14 -15.78 18.57
CA LYS A 426 19.52 -17.04 18.14
C LYS A 426 18.01 -16.96 18.35
N LEU A 427 17.22 -17.36 17.36
CA LEU A 427 15.77 -17.42 17.50
C LEU A 427 15.36 -18.54 18.45
N SER A 428 14.34 -18.27 19.27
CA SER A 428 13.80 -19.25 20.20
C SER A 428 13.01 -20.32 19.45
N PRO A 429 13.06 -21.59 19.89
CA PRO A 429 12.37 -22.67 19.20
C PRO A 429 10.85 -22.48 19.12
N SER A 430 10.30 -22.69 17.93
CA SER A 430 8.84 -22.61 17.66
C SER A 430 8.19 -21.27 18.05
N VAL A 431 8.97 -20.20 18.21
CA VAL A 431 8.47 -18.84 18.38
C VAL A 431 8.43 -18.17 17.01
N THR A 432 7.28 -17.59 16.66
CA THR A 432 7.07 -16.84 15.42
C THR A 432 7.22 -15.35 15.66
N TYR A 433 8.19 -14.73 15.01
CA TYR A 433 8.48 -13.29 15.08
C TYR A 433 7.87 -12.62 13.86
N THR A 434 7.05 -11.59 14.06
CA THR A 434 6.30 -10.90 13.01
C THR A 434 6.60 -9.42 13.02
N VAL A 435 6.89 -8.85 11.85
CA VAL A 435 6.87 -7.41 11.61
C VAL A 435 5.67 -7.07 10.72
N SER A 436 5.01 -5.96 11.00
CA SER A 436 3.87 -5.49 10.21
C SER A 436 3.97 -4.00 9.93
N ILE A 437 3.54 -3.60 8.74
CA ILE A 437 3.42 -2.19 8.32
C ILE A 437 2.03 -1.93 7.74
N MET A 438 1.48 -0.75 8.02
CA MET A 438 0.22 -0.33 7.40
C MET A 438 0.44 0.37 6.06
N LEU A 439 -0.30 -0.07 5.05
CA LEU A 439 -0.19 0.32 3.65
C LEU A 439 -1.53 0.82 3.08
N LYS A 440 -1.44 1.54 1.97
CA LYS A 440 -2.55 1.81 1.06
C LYS A 440 -2.06 1.76 -0.40
N PRO A 441 -2.95 1.57 -1.39
CA PRO A 441 -2.57 1.65 -2.79
C PRO A 441 -2.05 3.04 -3.16
N SER A 442 -1.04 3.11 -4.02
CA SER A 442 -0.45 4.35 -4.52
C SER A 442 -1.28 4.98 -5.64
N ASP A 443 -1.03 6.25 -5.96
CA ASP A 443 -1.64 6.91 -7.15
C ASP A 443 -1.39 6.12 -8.44
N ALA A 444 -0.20 5.52 -8.58
CA ALA A 444 0.15 4.70 -9.74
C ALA A 444 -0.69 3.42 -9.83
N ALA A 445 -1.11 2.85 -8.69
CA ALA A 445 -2.01 1.68 -8.67
C ALA A 445 -3.40 2.03 -9.20
N TYR A 446 -3.95 3.17 -8.78
CA TYR A 446 -5.23 3.66 -9.30
C TYR A 446 -5.15 3.98 -10.78
N GLN A 447 -4.08 4.67 -11.19
CA GLN A 447 -3.87 5.05 -12.59
C GLN A 447 -3.78 3.80 -13.49
N TYR A 448 -2.93 2.84 -13.12
CA TYR A 448 -2.83 1.57 -13.86
C TYR A 448 -4.19 0.89 -14.00
N PHE A 449 -4.91 0.73 -12.88
CA PHE A 449 -6.20 0.04 -12.91
C PHE A 449 -7.23 0.74 -13.81
N ILE A 450 -7.25 2.08 -13.83
CA ILE A 450 -8.14 2.87 -14.69
C ILE A 450 -7.74 2.74 -16.16
N GLU A 451 -6.47 2.90 -16.49
CA GLU A 451 -5.93 2.81 -17.86
C GLU A 451 -6.11 1.40 -18.44
N ASN A 452 -6.07 0.37 -17.59
CA ASN A 452 -6.26 -1.02 -17.95
C ASN A 452 -7.72 -1.49 -17.79
N SER A 453 -8.70 -0.58 -17.83
CA SER A 453 -10.14 -0.92 -17.84
C SER A 453 -10.58 -1.83 -16.68
N GLY A 454 -10.02 -1.60 -15.50
CA GLY A 454 -10.33 -2.35 -14.29
C GLY A 454 -9.65 -3.72 -14.18
N GLN A 455 -8.57 -3.94 -14.91
CA GLN A 455 -7.77 -5.15 -14.83
C GLN A 455 -6.52 -4.95 -13.95
N TYR A 456 -6.20 -5.98 -13.17
CA TYR A 456 -4.98 -6.00 -12.36
C TYR A 456 -3.85 -6.76 -13.08
N PRO A 457 -2.57 -6.38 -12.83
CA PRO A 457 -1.44 -7.03 -13.47
C PRO A 457 -1.07 -8.38 -12.86
N ASN A 458 -1.46 -8.64 -11.61
CA ASN A 458 -0.96 -9.77 -10.85
C ASN A 458 -2.07 -10.57 -10.17
N THR A 459 -1.71 -11.76 -9.71
CA THR A 459 -2.52 -12.61 -8.83
C THR A 459 -1.70 -12.95 -7.60
N GLY A 460 -2.28 -12.84 -6.40
CA GLY A 460 -1.56 -13.14 -5.16
C GLY A 460 -1.25 -14.62 -5.00
N ASP A 461 -0.08 -14.91 -4.44
CA ASP A 461 0.37 -16.28 -4.20
C ASP A 461 -0.48 -16.96 -3.12
N GLN A 462 -0.46 -18.30 -3.06
CA GLN A 462 -1.26 -19.05 -2.09
C GLN A 462 -0.80 -18.77 -0.66
N GLY A 463 -1.73 -18.78 0.30
CA GLY A 463 -1.40 -18.59 1.71
C GLY A 463 -1.01 -17.14 2.08
N THR A 464 -1.31 -16.15 1.24
CA THR A 464 -0.95 -14.74 1.46
C THR A 464 -2.04 -13.90 2.14
N ASP A 465 -3.10 -14.52 2.66
CA ASP A 465 -4.16 -13.85 3.43
C ASP A 465 -3.97 -14.00 4.94
N ALA A 466 -4.12 -12.90 5.68
CA ALA A 466 -4.31 -13.00 7.13
C ALA A 466 -5.51 -13.89 7.47
N GLU A 467 -5.53 -14.46 8.68
CA GLU A 467 -6.69 -15.21 9.15
C GLU A 467 -7.97 -14.37 9.03
N GLY A 468 -9.04 -14.98 8.50
CA GLY A 468 -10.32 -14.31 8.24
C GLY A 468 -10.33 -13.36 7.03
N ASN A 469 -9.26 -13.27 6.24
CA ASN A 469 -9.20 -12.48 5.02
C ASN A 469 -9.20 -13.37 3.77
N ASN A 470 -9.60 -12.80 2.63
CA ASN A 470 -9.66 -13.50 1.34
C ASN A 470 -9.38 -12.56 0.15
N THR A 471 -8.55 -11.54 0.39
CA THR A 471 -8.26 -10.47 -0.57
C THR A 471 -6.99 -10.71 -1.37
N SER A 472 -6.15 -11.67 -1.00
CA SER A 472 -4.84 -11.88 -1.65
C SER A 472 -4.72 -13.21 -2.39
N SER A 473 -4.87 -14.34 -1.69
CA SER A 473 -4.52 -15.66 -2.23
C SER A 473 -5.39 -16.02 -3.43
N GLY A 474 -4.76 -16.18 -4.59
CA GLY A 474 -5.45 -16.45 -5.85
C GLY A 474 -6.37 -15.32 -6.32
N LYS A 475 -6.23 -14.11 -5.76
CA LYS A 475 -7.02 -12.93 -6.14
C LYS A 475 -6.23 -12.01 -7.04
N PRO A 476 -6.89 -11.33 -7.99
CA PRO A 476 -6.24 -10.32 -8.81
C PRO A 476 -5.91 -9.08 -7.96
N GLY A 477 -4.75 -8.47 -8.17
CA GLY A 477 -4.34 -7.27 -7.46
C GLY A 477 -2.95 -6.78 -7.87
N PHE A 478 -2.41 -5.82 -7.12
CA PHE A 478 -1.03 -5.36 -7.26
C PHE A 478 -0.16 -5.98 -6.18
N TYR A 479 0.99 -6.54 -6.54
CA TYR A 479 1.91 -7.04 -5.51
C TYR A 479 2.30 -5.93 -4.53
N SER A 480 2.33 -6.27 -3.23
CA SER A 480 2.72 -5.32 -2.18
C SER A 480 4.22 -5.00 -2.17
N ASN A 481 5.05 -5.87 -2.76
CA ASN A 481 6.50 -5.74 -2.81
C ASN A 481 7.05 -5.53 -4.20
N ALA A 482 8.23 -4.93 -4.24
CA ALA A 482 9.02 -4.74 -5.42
C ALA A 482 9.57 -6.07 -5.93
N ASP A 483 9.91 -6.01 -7.22
CA ASP A 483 10.43 -7.14 -7.98
C ASP A 483 11.92 -6.96 -8.17
N ASN A 484 12.64 -8.08 -8.19
CA ASN A 484 13.99 -8.13 -8.74
C ASN A 484 13.91 -8.04 -10.27
N ALA A 485 15.07 -7.79 -10.91
CA ALA A 485 15.16 -7.70 -12.37
C ALA A 485 14.74 -9.01 -13.09
N ASP A 486 14.80 -10.14 -12.40
CA ASP A 486 14.39 -11.47 -12.89
C ASP A 486 12.91 -11.81 -12.61
N GLY A 487 12.14 -10.87 -12.03
CA GLY A 487 10.72 -11.03 -11.71
C GLY A 487 10.45 -11.75 -10.38
N THR A 488 11.48 -12.13 -9.63
CA THR A 488 11.35 -12.67 -8.27
C THR A 488 11.08 -11.56 -7.24
N THR A 489 10.72 -11.93 -6.02
CA THR A 489 10.41 -10.98 -4.95
C THR A 489 11.67 -10.39 -4.30
N GLN A 490 11.66 -9.09 -4.00
CA GLN A 490 12.68 -8.48 -3.14
C GLN A 490 12.52 -8.84 -1.65
N ALA A 491 11.41 -9.47 -1.26
CA ALA A 491 11.15 -9.88 0.10
C ALA A 491 11.88 -11.18 0.44
N ASN A 492 12.85 -11.14 1.35
CA ASN A 492 13.64 -12.30 1.76
C ASN A 492 13.82 -12.36 3.27
N VAL A 493 13.93 -13.58 3.79
CA VAL A 493 14.50 -13.85 5.10
C VAL A 493 15.93 -14.32 4.91
N TYR A 494 16.87 -13.64 5.56
CA TYR A 494 18.26 -14.04 5.66
C TYR A 494 18.49 -14.67 7.03
N TYR A 495 19.28 -15.73 7.08
CA TYR A 495 19.52 -16.48 8.32
C TYR A 495 20.85 -17.24 8.24
N LYS A 496 21.42 -17.56 9.41
CA LYS A 496 22.51 -18.52 9.54
C LYS A 496 22.02 -19.72 10.33
N VAL A 497 22.43 -20.92 9.95
CA VAL A 497 22.17 -22.15 10.72
C VAL A 497 23.28 -22.32 11.75
N VAL A 498 22.92 -22.53 13.01
CA VAL A 498 23.84 -22.89 14.08
C VAL A 498 23.61 -24.34 14.44
N THR A 499 24.65 -25.16 14.33
CA THR A 499 24.64 -26.56 14.76
C THR A 499 25.45 -26.69 16.04
N ASN A 500 24.87 -27.30 17.06
CA ASN A 500 25.54 -27.64 18.31
C ASN A 500 25.66 -29.15 18.43
N VAL A 501 26.89 -29.64 18.53
CA VAL A 501 27.20 -31.06 18.76
C VAL A 501 28.03 -31.14 20.04
N ASN A 502 27.48 -31.78 21.07
CA ASN A 502 28.13 -31.97 22.37
C ASN A 502 28.65 -30.66 23.03
N GLY A 503 27.94 -29.54 22.85
CA GLY A 503 28.31 -28.23 23.41
C GLY A 503 29.28 -27.43 22.54
N GLN A 504 29.69 -27.94 21.37
CA GLN A 504 30.47 -27.18 20.40
C GLN A 504 29.55 -26.62 19.31
N GLU A 505 29.55 -25.30 19.18
CA GLU A 505 28.73 -24.60 18.19
C GLU A 505 29.53 -24.30 16.93
N THR A 506 28.90 -24.56 15.78
CA THR A 506 29.37 -24.12 14.47
C THR A 506 28.29 -23.26 13.85
N VAL A 507 28.66 -22.04 13.42
CA VAL A 507 27.77 -21.12 12.72
C VAL A 507 28.06 -21.25 11.23
N GLY A 508 27.05 -21.63 10.46
CA GLY A 508 27.15 -21.73 9.01
C GLY A 508 27.15 -20.37 8.30
N GLU A 509 27.36 -20.42 6.99
CA GLU A 509 27.26 -19.26 6.11
C GLU A 509 25.83 -18.68 6.09
N GLN A 510 25.72 -17.41 5.70
CA GLN A 510 24.43 -16.76 5.56
C GLN A 510 23.67 -17.34 4.35
N GLN A 511 22.45 -17.77 4.60
CA GLN A 511 21.49 -18.26 3.61
C GLN A 511 20.33 -17.28 3.48
N SER A 512 19.51 -17.48 2.45
CA SER A 512 18.29 -16.70 2.21
C SER A 512 17.16 -17.54 1.67
N SER A 513 15.93 -17.17 2.02
CA SER A 513 14.71 -17.72 1.44
C SER A 513 13.73 -16.60 1.09
N ALA A 514 13.03 -16.75 -0.03
CA ALA A 514 12.14 -15.74 -0.59
C ALA A 514 10.71 -15.88 -0.03
N TYR A 515 10.05 -14.76 0.23
CA TYR A 515 8.65 -14.75 0.63
C TYR A 515 7.67 -14.80 -0.55
N ASP A 516 6.55 -15.47 -0.36
CA ASP A 516 5.38 -15.39 -1.24
C ASP A 516 4.84 -13.95 -1.35
N ARG A 517 4.14 -13.65 -2.45
CA ARG A 517 3.79 -12.30 -2.86
C ARG A 517 2.29 -12.01 -2.68
N PRO A 518 1.88 -11.31 -1.59
CA PRO A 518 0.51 -10.85 -1.48
C PRO A 518 0.20 -9.72 -2.44
N VAL A 519 -1.08 -9.58 -2.78
CA VAL A 519 -1.60 -8.46 -3.57
C VAL A 519 -2.52 -7.55 -2.77
N ILE A 520 -2.60 -6.28 -3.16
CA ILE A 520 -3.57 -5.29 -2.68
C ILE A 520 -4.46 -4.82 -3.83
N GLN A 521 -5.69 -4.42 -3.52
CA GLN A 521 -6.66 -3.91 -4.48
C GLN A 521 -6.96 -2.42 -4.28
N VAL A 522 -7.39 -1.78 -5.35
CA VAL A 522 -7.92 -0.41 -5.34
C VAL A 522 -9.44 -0.43 -5.23
N ASN A 523 -9.99 0.53 -4.49
CA ASN A 523 -11.41 0.85 -4.51
C ASN A 523 -11.57 2.23 -5.14
N VAL A 524 -11.84 2.27 -6.45
CA VAL A 524 -11.70 3.46 -7.29
C VAL A 524 -12.86 4.44 -7.06
N PRO A 525 -12.61 5.66 -6.59
CA PRO A 525 -13.62 6.70 -6.54
C PRO A 525 -13.84 7.38 -7.90
N SER A 526 -14.84 8.25 -7.97
CA SER A 526 -15.13 9.03 -9.17
C SER A 526 -15.52 10.48 -8.84
N ILE A 527 -15.35 11.36 -9.82
CA ILE A 527 -15.76 12.76 -9.76
C ILE A 527 -16.68 13.07 -10.94
N THR A 528 -17.80 13.74 -10.65
CA THR A 528 -18.69 14.40 -11.61
C THR A 528 -18.75 15.88 -11.26
N LEU A 529 -18.45 16.75 -12.23
CA LEU A 529 -18.51 18.20 -12.05
C LEU A 529 -19.74 18.76 -12.75
N THR A 530 -20.51 19.61 -12.06
CA THR A 530 -21.76 20.17 -12.57
C THR A 530 -21.72 21.69 -12.54
N LYS A 531 -21.96 22.32 -13.69
CA LYS A 531 -22.11 23.76 -13.80
C LYS A 531 -23.60 24.09 -13.76
N GLY A 532 -23.99 24.93 -12.81
CA GLY A 532 -25.29 25.60 -12.83
C GLY A 532 -25.16 27.05 -13.25
N ILE A 533 -26.11 27.55 -14.03
CA ILE A 533 -26.25 28.97 -14.40
C ILE A 533 -27.65 29.44 -14.01
N ASP A 534 -27.72 30.43 -13.13
CA ASP A 534 -28.94 31.15 -12.81
C ASP A 534 -29.05 32.41 -13.69
N ASN A 535 -29.94 32.33 -14.67
CA ASN A 535 -30.20 33.41 -15.63
C ASN A 535 -31.34 34.35 -15.22
N THR A 536 -31.72 34.38 -13.94
CA THR A 536 -32.83 35.22 -13.42
C THR A 536 -32.77 36.65 -13.93
N TYR A 537 -31.59 37.28 -13.91
CA TYR A 537 -31.38 38.64 -14.43
C TYR A 537 -30.89 38.70 -15.87
N ALA A 538 -30.21 37.68 -16.37
CA ALA A 538 -29.68 37.69 -17.73
C ALA A 538 -30.74 37.46 -18.83
N GLY A 539 -31.84 36.78 -18.50
CA GLY A 539 -32.94 36.53 -19.44
C GLY A 539 -32.46 35.87 -20.73
N LYS A 540 -32.85 36.42 -21.89
CA LYS A 540 -32.46 35.91 -23.22
C LYS A 540 -30.99 36.13 -23.56
N LEU A 541 -30.30 37.00 -22.84
CA LEU A 541 -28.85 37.24 -22.97
C LEU A 541 -28.04 36.33 -22.04
N GLY A 542 -28.72 35.38 -21.38
CA GLY A 542 -28.14 34.42 -20.45
C GLY A 542 -27.10 33.52 -21.07
N ALA A 543 -26.19 33.08 -20.22
CA ALA A 543 -25.18 32.11 -20.56
C ALA A 543 -25.76 30.69 -20.44
N THR A 544 -25.00 29.73 -20.96
CA THR A 544 -25.24 28.30 -20.83
C THR A 544 -24.17 27.67 -19.95
N PRO A 545 -24.45 26.53 -19.29
CA PRO A 545 -23.43 25.81 -18.52
C PRO A 545 -22.15 25.51 -19.32
N SER A 546 -22.26 25.26 -20.63
CA SER A 546 -21.14 25.02 -21.53
C SER A 546 -20.25 26.24 -21.80
N ASP A 547 -20.63 27.45 -21.38
CA ASP A 547 -19.79 28.65 -21.51
C ASP A 547 -18.67 28.71 -20.45
N TRP A 548 -18.61 27.74 -19.53
CA TRP A 548 -17.54 27.56 -18.55
C TRP A 548 -16.87 26.20 -18.71
N LYS A 549 -15.58 26.17 -18.43
CA LYS A 549 -14.80 24.95 -18.20
C LYS A 549 -14.71 24.66 -16.72
N LEU A 550 -14.93 23.39 -16.35
CA LEU A 550 -14.76 22.89 -14.99
C LEU A 550 -13.53 22.00 -14.92
N SER A 551 -12.84 22.04 -13.79
CA SER A 551 -11.71 21.16 -13.48
C SER A 551 -11.74 20.69 -12.03
N ALA A 552 -11.11 19.54 -11.80
CA ALA A 552 -10.84 19.01 -10.46
C ALA A 552 -9.47 18.35 -10.51
N LEU A 553 -8.46 19.01 -9.95
CA LEU A 553 -7.07 18.65 -10.15
C LEU A 553 -6.37 18.29 -8.85
N LYS A 554 -5.58 17.22 -8.88
CA LYS A 554 -4.72 16.71 -7.80
C LYS A 554 -3.24 16.80 -8.24
N ASN A 555 -2.33 16.79 -7.27
CA ASN A 555 -0.87 16.80 -7.50
C ASN A 555 -0.42 17.91 -8.46
N ASN A 556 -0.78 19.16 -8.17
CA ASN A 556 -0.44 20.33 -9.00
C ASN A 556 -0.90 20.24 -10.47
N GLY A 557 -2.00 19.51 -10.75
CA GLY A 557 -2.57 19.41 -12.09
C GLY A 557 -2.17 18.16 -12.87
N THR A 558 -1.36 17.27 -12.29
CA THR A 558 -0.95 16.02 -12.97
C THR A 558 -2.07 14.99 -13.07
N TYR A 559 -3.10 15.09 -12.23
CA TYR A 559 -4.12 14.06 -12.12
C TYR A 559 -5.52 14.65 -11.90
N GLY A 560 -6.57 14.03 -12.45
CA GLY A 560 -7.98 14.42 -12.24
C GLY A 560 -8.71 14.81 -13.52
N VAL A 561 -9.64 15.77 -13.41
CA VAL A 561 -10.45 16.29 -14.52
C VAL A 561 -9.82 17.59 -15.02
N GLU A 562 -9.25 17.55 -16.23
CA GLU A 562 -8.77 18.76 -16.91
C GLU A 562 -9.91 19.71 -17.26
N ALA A 563 -9.58 20.99 -17.43
CA ALA A 563 -10.55 22.04 -17.73
C ALA A 563 -11.33 21.74 -19.01
N THR A 564 -12.60 21.35 -18.85
CA THR A 564 -13.46 20.91 -19.94
C THR A 564 -14.88 21.45 -19.80
N ASN A 565 -15.55 21.66 -20.93
CA ASN A 565 -16.91 22.16 -20.97
C ASN A 565 -17.90 21.04 -20.60
N PRO A 566 -18.89 21.31 -19.75
CA PRO A 566 -20.00 20.41 -19.53
C PRO A 566 -20.71 20.06 -20.85
N SER A 567 -21.07 18.78 -21.01
CA SER A 567 -21.72 18.26 -22.23
C SER A 567 -22.80 17.20 -21.96
N GLY A 568 -23.06 16.89 -20.68
CA GLY A 568 -24.15 16.01 -20.28
C GLY A 568 -25.54 16.60 -20.52
N GLU A 569 -26.57 15.85 -20.13
CA GLU A 569 -27.96 16.28 -20.28
C GLU A 569 -28.23 17.61 -19.55
N THR A 570 -28.95 18.51 -20.23
CA THR A 570 -29.40 19.76 -19.63
C THR A 570 -30.58 19.50 -18.72
N THR A 571 -30.45 19.89 -17.46
CA THR A 571 -31.56 19.88 -16.50
C THR A 571 -31.88 21.31 -16.08
N THR A 572 -33.15 21.59 -15.78
CA THR A 572 -33.61 22.91 -15.34
C THR A 572 -34.35 22.77 -14.03
N GLU A 573 -33.95 23.54 -13.03
CA GLU A 573 -34.57 23.60 -11.71
C GLU A 573 -34.83 25.07 -11.36
N GLY A 574 -36.09 25.49 -11.47
CA GLY A 574 -36.44 26.92 -11.41
C GLY A 574 -35.78 27.72 -12.53
N ASN A 575 -35.01 28.75 -12.18
CA ASN A 575 -34.25 29.58 -13.13
C ASN A 575 -32.82 29.08 -13.38
N VAL A 576 -32.43 27.97 -12.74
CA VAL A 576 -31.08 27.41 -12.84
C VAL A 576 -31.05 26.31 -13.89
N THR A 577 -30.22 26.47 -14.92
CA THR A 577 -29.90 25.42 -15.88
C THR A 577 -28.59 24.74 -15.48
N LYS A 578 -28.54 23.41 -15.51
CA LYS A 578 -27.38 22.61 -15.10
C LYS A 578 -26.95 21.67 -16.23
N GLN A 579 -25.64 21.49 -16.37
CA GLN A 579 -25.04 20.40 -17.15
C GLN A 579 -23.80 19.89 -16.44
N SER A 580 -23.47 18.62 -16.66
CA SER A 580 -22.33 17.96 -16.05
C SER A 580 -21.25 17.61 -17.06
N VAL A 581 -20.01 17.60 -16.58
CA VAL A 581 -18.89 16.87 -17.20
C VAL A 581 -19.13 15.37 -17.01
N ALA A 582 -18.66 14.55 -17.94
CA ALA A 582 -18.72 13.10 -17.82
C ALA A 582 -18.08 12.62 -16.50
N LYS A 583 -18.64 11.54 -15.93
CA LYS A 583 -18.11 10.89 -14.73
C LYS A 583 -16.69 10.40 -15.02
N THR A 584 -15.73 10.83 -14.20
CA THR A 584 -14.31 10.47 -14.35
C THR A 584 -13.86 9.63 -13.17
N LEU A 585 -13.29 8.46 -13.44
CA LEU A 585 -12.64 7.63 -12.42
C LEU A 585 -11.30 8.25 -12.03
N VAL A 586 -11.00 8.29 -10.73
CA VAL A 586 -9.82 8.96 -10.21
C VAL A 586 -9.26 8.24 -8.97
N ALA A 587 -8.01 8.51 -8.59
CA ALA A 587 -7.42 8.14 -7.31
C ALA A 587 -8.01 8.96 -6.14
N PRO A 588 -8.02 8.42 -4.91
CA PRO A 588 -8.41 9.17 -3.71
C PRO A 588 -7.42 10.31 -3.38
N GLY A 589 -7.87 11.24 -2.54
CA GLY A 589 -7.08 12.34 -2.00
C GLY A 589 -7.68 13.71 -2.27
N THR A 590 -6.87 14.76 -2.10
CA THR A 590 -7.33 16.14 -2.19
C THR A 590 -7.31 16.66 -3.63
N TYR A 591 -8.45 17.18 -4.08
CA TYR A 591 -8.63 17.82 -5.38
C TYR A 591 -8.92 19.31 -5.20
N THR A 592 -8.31 20.15 -6.04
CA THR A 592 -8.65 21.56 -6.19
C THR A 592 -9.68 21.70 -7.31
N LEU A 593 -10.84 22.25 -6.99
CA LEU A 593 -11.93 22.51 -7.91
C LEU A 593 -11.72 23.86 -8.58
N GLY A 594 -11.99 23.92 -9.89
CA GLY A 594 -11.82 25.12 -10.70
C GLY A 594 -12.99 25.33 -11.64
N GLU A 595 -13.36 26.60 -11.83
CA GLU A 595 -14.18 27.03 -12.94
C GLU A 595 -13.52 28.20 -13.67
N THR A 596 -13.59 28.20 -15.00
CA THR A 596 -13.03 29.27 -15.84
C THR A 596 -13.96 29.55 -17.02
N PRO A 597 -14.22 30.84 -17.36
CA PRO A 597 -14.94 31.19 -18.58
C PRO A 597 -14.27 30.62 -19.83
N ASP A 598 -15.05 30.05 -20.75
CA ASP A 598 -14.56 29.63 -22.04
C ASP A 598 -14.79 30.72 -23.09
N THR A 599 -13.76 31.52 -23.33
CA THR A 599 -13.80 32.62 -24.30
C THR A 599 -13.95 32.16 -25.76
N SER A 600 -13.82 30.86 -26.04
CA SER A 600 -14.04 30.31 -27.39
C SER A 600 -15.52 30.20 -27.79
N THR A 601 -16.44 30.26 -26.81
CA THR A 601 -17.91 30.20 -27.04
C THR A 601 -18.51 31.47 -27.64
N ASN A 602 -17.71 32.53 -27.80
CA ASN A 602 -18.14 33.88 -28.19
C ASN A 602 -19.13 34.56 -27.24
N TYR A 603 -19.46 33.93 -26.10
CA TYR A 603 -20.17 34.59 -25.01
C TYR A 603 -19.29 35.70 -24.43
N ARG A 604 -19.88 36.85 -24.09
CA ARG A 604 -19.13 38.05 -23.71
C ARG A 604 -19.49 38.66 -22.35
N TYR A 605 -20.62 38.26 -21.77
CA TYR A 605 -21.16 38.85 -20.54
C TYR A 605 -20.75 38.07 -19.28
N PHE A 606 -19.52 37.52 -19.26
CA PHE A 606 -19.03 36.69 -18.15
C PHE A 606 -18.91 37.48 -16.83
N SER A 607 -18.46 38.74 -16.91
CA SER A 607 -18.35 39.68 -15.77
C SER A 607 -19.69 39.96 -15.06
N GLY A 608 -20.80 39.68 -15.76
CA GLY A 608 -22.15 39.79 -15.26
C GLY A 608 -22.56 38.68 -14.29
N TYR A 609 -21.74 37.64 -14.10
CA TYR A 609 -22.07 36.57 -13.14
C TYR A 609 -21.22 36.68 -11.88
N THR A 610 -21.84 36.32 -10.76
CA THR A 610 -21.15 36.03 -9.51
C THR A 610 -21.04 34.51 -9.37
N ALA A 611 -19.81 34.01 -9.19
CA ALA A 611 -19.60 32.60 -8.93
C ALA A 611 -20.09 32.23 -7.52
N GLY A 612 -20.83 31.12 -7.43
CA GLY A 612 -21.25 30.56 -6.16
C GLY A 612 -20.16 29.70 -5.51
N GLU A 613 -20.41 29.31 -4.26
CA GLU A 613 -19.56 28.33 -3.58
C GLU A 613 -19.74 26.93 -4.19
N TRP A 614 -18.68 26.14 -4.18
CA TRP A 614 -18.75 24.73 -4.56
C TRP A 614 -19.52 23.93 -3.51
N SER A 615 -20.42 23.06 -3.98
CA SER A 615 -21.16 22.12 -3.14
C SER A 615 -20.96 20.71 -3.66
N CYS A 616 -20.36 19.84 -2.83
CA CYS A 616 -20.12 18.44 -3.18
C CYS A 616 -20.98 17.50 -2.34
N VAL A 617 -21.49 16.43 -2.99
CA VAL A 617 -22.23 15.35 -2.34
C VAL A 617 -21.72 13.99 -2.81
N ASP A 618 -21.79 12.99 -1.94
CA ASP A 618 -21.59 11.59 -2.33
C ASP A 618 -22.83 11.03 -3.07
N ALA A 619 -22.75 9.78 -3.55
CA ALA A 619 -23.86 9.11 -4.21
C ALA A 619 -25.13 8.93 -3.33
N SER A 620 -25.01 9.02 -2.00
CA SER A 620 -26.15 8.97 -1.08
C SER A 620 -26.76 10.35 -0.82
N GLY A 621 -26.18 11.41 -1.39
CA GLY A 621 -26.59 12.80 -1.17
C GLY A 621 -26.01 13.42 0.11
N ASN A 622 -25.09 12.75 0.80
CA ASN A 622 -24.45 13.33 1.97
C ASN A 622 -23.46 14.41 1.54
N LYS A 623 -23.44 15.53 2.27
CA LYS A 623 -22.52 16.64 1.99
C LYS A 623 -21.07 16.23 2.27
N VAL A 624 -20.19 16.52 1.32
CA VAL A 624 -18.74 16.43 1.46
C VAL A 624 -18.18 17.84 1.58
N ASN A 625 -17.35 18.07 2.61
CA ASN A 625 -16.84 19.40 2.91
C ASN A 625 -15.88 19.90 1.82
N VAL A 626 -16.14 21.12 1.34
CA VAL A 626 -15.24 21.87 0.46
C VAL A 626 -14.59 22.99 1.28
N SER A 627 -13.28 23.15 1.15
CA SER A 627 -12.53 24.20 1.83
C SER A 627 -12.75 25.56 1.17
N LYS A 628 -12.32 26.64 1.85
CA LYS A 628 -12.33 28.00 1.29
C LYS A 628 -11.41 28.18 0.08
N ASP A 629 -10.43 27.30 -0.07
CA ASP A 629 -9.50 27.28 -1.20
C ASP A 629 -10.04 26.39 -2.34
N ASN A 630 -11.34 26.08 -2.33
CA ASN A 630 -12.02 25.19 -3.27
C ASN A 630 -11.39 23.79 -3.33
N THR A 631 -10.89 23.27 -2.21
CA THR A 631 -10.36 21.91 -2.15
C THR A 631 -11.33 20.93 -1.49
N VAL A 632 -11.38 19.71 -2.00
CA VAL A 632 -12.22 18.62 -1.48
C VAL A 632 -11.39 17.36 -1.30
N ASN A 633 -11.55 16.66 -0.19
CA ASN A 633 -10.88 15.38 0.06
C ASN A 633 -11.79 14.22 -0.37
N LEU A 634 -11.36 13.47 -1.37
CA LEU A 634 -12.06 12.33 -1.94
C LEU A 634 -11.59 11.03 -1.30
N ALA A 635 -12.48 10.34 -0.60
CA ALA A 635 -12.21 9.01 -0.04
C ALA A 635 -12.30 7.91 -1.12
N GLN A 636 -11.75 6.73 -0.81
CA GLN A 636 -11.78 5.56 -1.70
C GLN A 636 -13.22 5.09 -1.96
N GLY A 637 -13.51 4.63 -3.17
CA GLY A 637 -14.82 4.11 -3.57
C GLY A 637 -15.98 5.11 -3.54
N VAL A 638 -15.72 6.39 -3.27
CA VAL A 638 -16.75 7.43 -3.24
C VAL A 638 -17.04 7.94 -4.65
N ASP A 639 -18.33 7.96 -4.99
CA ASP A 639 -18.85 8.65 -6.16
C ASP A 639 -19.22 10.09 -5.78
N LEU A 640 -18.39 11.05 -6.17
CA LEU A 640 -18.51 12.46 -5.78
C LEU A 640 -19.14 13.29 -6.90
N THR A 641 -20.17 14.08 -6.58
CA THR A 641 -20.71 15.11 -7.47
C THR A 641 -20.49 16.50 -6.87
N CYS A 642 -19.73 17.34 -7.55
CA CYS A 642 -19.47 18.72 -7.15
C CYS A 642 -20.17 19.70 -8.09
N THR A 643 -20.93 20.63 -7.53
CA THR A 643 -21.73 21.62 -8.26
C THR A 643 -21.29 23.04 -7.92
N VAL A 644 -21.18 23.89 -8.93
CA VAL A 644 -20.98 25.34 -8.77
C VAL A 644 -22.02 26.11 -9.60
N ILE A 645 -22.72 27.03 -8.95
CA ILE A 645 -23.82 27.80 -9.58
C ILE A 645 -23.38 29.25 -9.75
N ASN A 646 -23.38 29.76 -10.98
CA ASN A 646 -23.11 31.16 -11.26
C ASN A 646 -24.41 31.91 -11.42
N THR A 647 -24.55 33.02 -10.71
CA THR A 647 -25.79 33.81 -10.68
C THR A 647 -25.59 35.13 -11.40
N ALA A 648 -26.44 35.42 -12.37
CA ALA A 648 -26.44 36.70 -13.04
C ALA A 648 -26.68 37.83 -12.03
N LYS A 649 -25.83 38.86 -12.05
CA LYS A 649 -26.00 40.07 -11.26
C LYS A 649 -27.26 40.83 -11.73
N PRO A 650 -27.97 41.54 -10.84
CA PRO A 650 -29.01 42.50 -11.23
C PRO A 650 -28.39 43.73 -11.89
N GLY A 651 -29.14 44.39 -12.77
CA GLY A 651 -28.76 45.65 -13.43
C GLY A 651 -29.37 46.88 -12.78
N ALA A 652 -28.76 48.05 -13.00
CA ALA A 652 -29.34 49.32 -12.57
C ALA A 652 -29.21 50.42 -13.63
N ILE A 653 -30.15 51.36 -13.60
CA ILE A 653 -30.09 52.63 -14.34
C ILE A 653 -30.05 53.77 -13.35
N GLN A 654 -29.15 54.74 -13.52
CA GLN A 654 -29.09 55.95 -12.71
C GLN A 654 -29.09 57.21 -13.57
N TRP A 655 -29.65 58.30 -13.07
CA TRP A 655 -29.51 59.63 -13.68
C TRP A 655 -29.69 60.74 -12.66
N GLN A 656 -29.13 61.90 -12.99
CA GLN A 656 -29.37 63.14 -12.28
C GLN A 656 -30.29 64.04 -13.09
N LYS A 657 -31.30 64.58 -12.43
CA LYS A 657 -32.20 65.56 -13.00
C LYS A 657 -31.69 66.96 -12.69
N VAL A 658 -31.37 67.73 -13.73
CA VAL A 658 -30.70 69.03 -13.58
C VAL A 658 -31.37 70.16 -14.38
N ASN A 659 -31.05 71.40 -14.03
CA ASN A 659 -31.44 72.57 -14.81
C ASN A 659 -30.62 72.65 -16.11
N ALA A 660 -31.28 72.82 -17.26
CA ALA A 660 -30.64 72.94 -18.57
C ALA A 660 -29.58 74.05 -18.64
N SER A 661 -29.85 75.20 -18.02
CA SER A 661 -28.95 76.36 -18.01
C SER A 661 -27.93 76.34 -16.86
N LYS A 662 -28.11 75.45 -15.87
CA LYS A 662 -27.25 75.30 -14.69
C LYS A 662 -27.13 73.81 -14.32
N GLN A 663 -26.31 73.06 -15.06
CA GLN A 663 -26.23 71.59 -14.93
C GLN A 663 -25.64 71.05 -13.61
N ASN A 664 -25.28 71.93 -12.67
CA ASN A 664 -24.90 71.57 -11.29
C ASN A 664 -26.04 71.79 -10.29
N GLN A 665 -27.19 72.31 -10.75
CA GLN A 665 -28.40 72.46 -9.96
C GLN A 665 -29.27 71.22 -10.16
N LEU A 666 -29.31 70.34 -9.15
CA LEU A 666 -30.23 69.20 -9.09
C LEU A 666 -31.68 69.70 -8.90
N LEU A 667 -32.63 68.98 -9.48
CA LEU A 667 -34.05 69.31 -9.46
C LEU A 667 -34.85 68.16 -8.87
N SER A 668 -35.60 68.44 -7.81
CA SER A 668 -36.46 67.45 -7.16
C SER A 668 -37.86 67.36 -7.75
N GLY A 669 -38.52 66.22 -7.54
CA GLY A 669 -39.94 66.00 -7.83
C GLY A 669 -40.23 65.68 -9.29
N SER A 670 -39.28 65.07 -9.99
CA SER A 670 -39.52 64.51 -11.33
C SER A 670 -40.11 63.10 -11.23
N GLU A 671 -41.00 62.74 -12.16
CA GLU A 671 -41.53 61.38 -12.30
C GLU A 671 -41.27 60.82 -13.70
N TRP A 672 -41.08 59.52 -13.79
CA TRP A 672 -40.62 58.83 -14.98
C TRP A 672 -41.39 57.54 -15.22
N THR A 673 -41.44 57.14 -16.49
CA THR A 673 -41.82 55.78 -16.89
C THR A 673 -40.60 55.12 -17.51
N LEU A 674 -40.23 53.96 -16.96
CA LEU A 674 -39.22 53.06 -17.51
C LEU A 674 -39.93 51.86 -18.13
N THR A 675 -39.66 51.59 -19.41
CA THR A 675 -40.24 50.45 -20.15
C THR A 675 -39.15 49.57 -20.72
N GLY A 676 -39.33 48.26 -20.69
CA GLY A 676 -38.42 47.31 -21.30
C GLY A 676 -38.66 47.22 -22.81
N LYS A 677 -37.60 47.25 -23.60
CA LYS A 677 -37.64 46.95 -25.05
C LYS A 677 -37.37 45.48 -25.32
N THR A 678 -36.52 44.85 -24.50
CA THR A 678 -36.22 43.42 -24.59
C THR A 678 -37.30 42.57 -23.92
N ASP A 679 -37.74 42.97 -22.74
CA ASP A 679 -38.91 42.43 -22.03
C ASP A 679 -40.04 43.46 -22.13
N THR A 680 -40.85 43.36 -23.18
CA THR A 680 -41.89 44.36 -23.48
C THR A 680 -43.04 44.37 -22.48
N ALA A 681 -43.12 43.38 -21.59
CA ALA A 681 -44.08 43.36 -20.48
C ALA A 681 -43.61 44.21 -19.29
N PHE A 682 -42.33 44.60 -19.25
CA PHE A 682 -41.79 45.40 -18.16
C PHE A 682 -42.19 46.89 -18.31
N THR A 683 -42.89 47.42 -17.31
CA THR A 683 -43.11 48.85 -17.13
C THR A 683 -43.02 49.21 -15.66
N LYS A 684 -42.37 50.33 -15.35
CA LYS A 684 -42.15 50.81 -13.98
C LYS A 684 -42.34 52.32 -13.94
N HIS A 685 -43.21 52.79 -13.04
CA HIS A 685 -43.31 54.22 -12.70
C HIS A 685 -42.26 54.54 -11.63
N VAL A 686 -41.55 55.65 -11.77
CA VAL A 686 -40.44 56.02 -10.88
C VAL A 686 -40.65 57.45 -10.43
N VAL A 687 -40.64 57.67 -9.12
CA VAL A 687 -40.80 58.99 -8.49
C VAL A 687 -39.50 59.30 -7.77
N ASP A 688 -38.92 60.46 -8.07
CA ASP A 688 -37.71 60.98 -7.41
C ASP A 688 -37.92 61.14 -5.90
N ASP A 689 -37.03 60.55 -5.10
CA ASP A 689 -37.16 60.37 -3.64
C ASP A 689 -38.47 59.64 -3.23
N GLY A 690 -38.97 58.75 -4.10
CA GLY A 690 -40.26 58.10 -3.94
C GLY A 690 -40.31 56.67 -4.47
N GLU A 691 -41.43 56.32 -5.11
CA GLU A 691 -41.65 54.97 -5.62
C GLU A 691 -40.54 54.55 -6.60
N ASN A 692 -39.97 53.37 -6.38
CA ASN A 692 -39.01 52.73 -7.27
C ASN A 692 -37.68 53.47 -7.49
N ASP A 693 -37.39 54.46 -6.65
CA ASP A 693 -36.09 55.10 -6.53
C ASP A 693 -35.26 54.41 -5.43
N ALA A 694 -34.08 53.93 -5.82
CA ALA A 694 -33.10 53.28 -4.98
C ALA A 694 -31.90 54.19 -4.69
N ALA A 695 -31.93 55.45 -5.13
CA ALA A 695 -30.95 56.45 -4.69
C ALA A 695 -31.18 56.77 -3.20
N ALA A 696 -30.10 57.06 -2.47
CA ALA A 696 -30.22 57.52 -1.10
C ALA A 696 -30.79 58.95 -1.09
N ASP A 697 -31.98 59.17 -0.51
CA ASP A 697 -32.74 60.43 -0.37
C ASP A 697 -31.97 61.70 -0.77
N ASN A 698 -31.82 61.92 -2.08
CA ASN A 698 -31.01 62.98 -2.64
C ASN A 698 -31.67 63.51 -3.91
N ALA A 699 -32.82 64.15 -3.71
CA ALA A 699 -33.43 65.20 -4.51
C ALA A 699 -32.73 65.46 -5.86
N GLY A 700 -33.26 64.86 -6.92
CA GLY A 700 -32.77 65.00 -8.27
C GLY A 700 -31.65 64.02 -8.66
N THR A 701 -31.36 63.01 -7.85
CA THR A 701 -30.56 61.84 -8.22
C THR A 701 -31.44 60.60 -8.08
N ILE A 702 -31.68 59.91 -9.19
CA ILE A 702 -32.60 58.76 -9.24
C ILE A 702 -31.82 57.51 -9.64
N LYS A 703 -32.13 56.37 -9.00
CA LYS A 703 -31.58 55.06 -9.37
C LYS A 703 -32.69 54.02 -9.41
N VAL A 704 -32.76 53.22 -10.48
CA VAL A 704 -33.64 52.05 -10.57
C VAL A 704 -32.79 50.80 -10.54
N SER A 705 -32.93 50.02 -9.48
CA SER A 705 -32.20 48.76 -9.20
C SER A 705 -32.99 47.51 -9.60
N GLY A 706 -32.32 46.35 -9.64
CA GLY A 706 -32.94 45.02 -9.82
C GLY A 706 -33.43 44.72 -11.25
N LEU A 707 -32.83 45.34 -12.27
CA LEU A 707 -33.24 45.20 -13.66
C LEU A 707 -32.65 43.95 -14.32
N LYS A 708 -33.42 43.34 -15.22
CA LYS A 708 -32.88 42.30 -16.13
C LYS A 708 -32.00 42.92 -17.20
N TRP A 709 -31.15 42.12 -17.83
CA TRP A 709 -30.27 42.57 -18.89
C TRP A 709 -31.07 42.83 -20.16
N GLY A 710 -30.79 43.94 -20.83
CA GLY A 710 -31.45 44.31 -22.07
C GLY A 710 -31.62 45.81 -22.24
N ASP A 711 -32.41 46.17 -23.24
CA ASP A 711 -32.65 47.54 -23.63
C ASP A 711 -33.93 48.08 -22.98
N TYR A 712 -33.87 49.33 -22.55
CA TYR A 712 -34.94 50.06 -21.87
C TYR A 712 -35.18 51.42 -22.52
N SER A 713 -36.36 51.96 -22.28
CA SER A 713 -36.78 53.29 -22.68
C SER A 713 -37.25 54.07 -21.45
N LEU A 714 -36.60 55.19 -21.17
CA LEU A 714 -36.87 56.07 -20.05
C LEU A 714 -37.50 57.38 -20.57
N LYS A 715 -38.65 57.75 -20.00
CA LYS A 715 -39.39 58.97 -20.39
C LYS A 715 -39.87 59.73 -19.17
N GLU A 716 -39.66 61.04 -19.14
CA GLU A 716 -40.21 61.92 -18.12
C GLU A 716 -41.74 62.00 -18.28
N THR A 717 -42.47 61.88 -17.18
CA THR A 717 -43.94 61.96 -17.15
C THR A 717 -44.44 63.15 -16.35
N VAL A 718 -43.67 63.56 -15.33
CA VAL A 718 -43.92 64.78 -14.55
C VAL A 718 -42.61 65.53 -14.40
N ALA A 719 -42.60 66.81 -14.81
CA ALA A 719 -41.45 67.69 -14.62
C ALA A 719 -41.38 68.25 -13.20
N PRO A 720 -40.17 68.56 -12.70
CA PRO A 720 -39.99 69.35 -11.49
C PRO A 720 -40.79 70.65 -11.51
N ARG A 721 -41.29 71.08 -10.35
CA ARG A 721 -42.11 72.28 -10.22
C ARG A 721 -41.40 73.52 -10.79
N GLY A 722 -42.06 74.22 -11.73
CA GLY A 722 -41.51 75.43 -12.38
C GLY A 722 -40.68 75.15 -13.64
N TYR A 723 -40.62 73.89 -14.10
CA TYR A 723 -39.90 73.47 -15.31
C TYR A 723 -40.85 72.90 -16.37
N GLN A 724 -40.45 72.97 -17.64
CA GLN A 724 -41.18 72.37 -18.75
C GLN A 724 -40.98 70.85 -18.77
N LEU A 725 -42.05 70.10 -19.07
CA LEU A 725 -42.00 68.64 -19.31
C LEU A 725 -41.27 68.36 -20.62
N SER A 726 -40.29 67.46 -20.57
CA SER A 726 -39.57 67.00 -21.75
C SER A 726 -40.37 65.92 -22.49
N ASP A 727 -40.46 66.01 -23.82
CA ASP A 727 -41.00 64.95 -24.68
C ASP A 727 -39.92 63.93 -25.11
N LYS A 728 -38.66 64.19 -24.76
CA LYS A 728 -37.52 63.35 -25.12
C LYS A 728 -37.60 61.99 -24.42
N THR A 729 -37.36 60.96 -25.21
CA THR A 729 -37.21 59.58 -24.76
C THR A 729 -35.72 59.20 -24.78
N TYR A 730 -35.27 58.52 -23.73
CA TYR A 730 -33.89 58.08 -23.58
C TYR A 730 -33.82 56.56 -23.69
N ASP A 731 -32.99 56.08 -24.61
CA ASP A 731 -32.72 54.66 -24.76
C ASP A 731 -31.50 54.28 -23.92
N VAL A 732 -31.64 53.22 -23.12
CA VAL A 732 -30.62 52.78 -22.17
C VAL A 732 -30.42 51.29 -22.33
N SER A 733 -29.19 50.84 -22.53
CA SER A 733 -28.85 49.41 -22.60
C SER A 733 -28.18 49.00 -21.28
N VAL A 734 -28.79 48.04 -20.59
CA VAL A 734 -28.37 47.54 -19.28
C VAL A 734 -27.77 46.16 -19.50
N VAL A 735 -26.46 46.12 -19.73
CA VAL A 735 -25.70 44.88 -19.96
C VAL A 735 -24.35 44.96 -19.24
N PRO A 736 -23.78 43.83 -18.82
CA PRO A 736 -22.43 43.80 -18.25
C PRO A 736 -21.38 44.31 -19.25
N ALA A 737 -20.38 45.01 -18.74
CA ALA A 737 -19.23 45.42 -19.55
C ALA A 737 -18.37 44.21 -19.95
N ASN A 738 -17.62 44.32 -21.06
CA ASN A 738 -16.74 43.23 -21.51
C ASN A 738 -15.48 43.05 -20.63
N ASP A 739 -15.27 43.91 -19.63
CA ASP A 739 -14.22 43.82 -18.62
C ASP A 739 -14.80 43.50 -17.22
N SER A 740 -13.95 43.00 -16.32
CA SER A 740 -14.35 42.80 -14.92
C SER A 740 -14.55 44.16 -14.25
N SER A 741 -15.81 44.59 -14.17
CA SER A 741 -16.20 45.70 -13.30
C SER A 741 -16.45 45.19 -11.88
N ASP A 742 -15.93 45.89 -10.87
CA ASP A 742 -16.28 45.68 -9.45
C ASP A 742 -17.72 46.13 -9.12
N ASP A 743 -18.51 46.52 -10.13
CA ASP A 743 -19.90 46.88 -9.97
C ASP A 743 -20.75 45.63 -9.67
N ALA A 744 -21.34 45.60 -8.48
CA ALA A 744 -22.23 44.54 -8.03
C ALA A 744 -23.57 44.54 -8.78
N GLU A 745 -23.96 45.66 -9.39
CA GLU A 745 -25.26 45.86 -10.04
C GLU A 745 -25.15 46.43 -11.48
N PHE A 746 -23.94 46.46 -12.07
CA PHE A 746 -23.60 47.09 -13.37
C PHE A 746 -24.53 48.28 -13.72
N THR A 747 -24.31 49.38 -13.00
CA THR A 747 -25.11 50.60 -13.06
C THR A 747 -24.79 51.41 -14.31
N VAL A 748 -25.81 51.67 -15.13
CA VAL A 748 -25.70 52.44 -16.37
C VAL A 748 -26.31 53.84 -16.18
N SER A 749 -25.58 54.86 -16.63
CA SER A 749 -26.05 56.25 -16.57
C SER A 749 -26.96 56.59 -17.75
N ALA A 750 -28.17 57.11 -17.48
CA ALA A 750 -29.07 57.63 -18.50
C ALA A 750 -28.90 59.14 -18.72
N GLY A 751 -29.16 59.60 -19.95
CA GLY A 751 -28.95 61.00 -20.34
C GLY A 751 -27.51 61.30 -20.78
N ASN A 752 -27.20 62.58 -20.95
CA ASN A 752 -25.85 63.00 -21.37
C ASN A 752 -24.96 63.07 -20.12
N ASP A 753 -23.90 62.26 -20.06
CA ASP A 753 -23.03 62.12 -18.89
C ASP A 753 -23.78 61.84 -17.58
N GLY A 754 -24.85 61.02 -17.64
CA GLY A 754 -25.70 60.71 -16.49
C GLY A 754 -26.63 61.83 -16.06
N LYS A 755 -26.79 62.88 -16.89
CA LYS A 755 -27.66 64.03 -16.61
C LYS A 755 -28.78 64.15 -17.62
N ILE A 756 -29.98 64.40 -17.11
CA ILE A 756 -31.17 64.73 -17.89
C ILE A 756 -31.60 66.15 -17.48
N THR A 757 -31.88 67.01 -18.46
CA THR A 757 -32.11 68.45 -18.23
C THR A 757 -33.56 68.85 -18.48
N ASN A 758 -34.13 69.74 -17.64
CA ASN A 758 -35.31 70.53 -18.05
C ASN A 758 -35.01 72.02 -18.12
N THR A 759 -35.76 72.69 -18.98
CA THR A 759 -35.76 74.14 -19.15
C THR A 759 -36.71 74.78 -18.15
N TYR A 760 -36.21 75.77 -17.41
CA TYR A 760 -37.02 76.56 -16.48
C TYR A 760 -38.10 77.33 -17.25
N ILE A 761 -39.32 77.39 -16.71
CA ILE A 761 -40.37 78.22 -17.29
C ILE A 761 -40.06 79.67 -16.91
N GLU A 762 -39.48 80.41 -17.84
CA GLU A 762 -39.39 81.86 -17.70
C GLU A 762 -40.81 82.42 -17.65
N VAL A 763 -41.26 82.82 -16.47
CA VAL A 763 -42.34 83.80 -16.37
C VAL A 763 -41.79 85.07 -17.00
N SER A 764 -42.07 85.23 -18.30
CA SER A 764 -42.05 86.53 -18.95
C SER A 764 -42.80 87.46 -18.00
N GLN A 765 -42.09 88.44 -17.44
CA GLN A 765 -42.77 89.58 -16.84
C GLN A 765 -43.55 90.22 -17.98
N LEU A 766 -44.82 89.82 -18.12
CA LEU A 766 -45.78 90.56 -18.91
C LEU A 766 -45.66 92.02 -18.49
N PRO A 767 -45.59 92.98 -19.44
CA PRO A 767 -45.60 94.38 -19.08
C PRO A 767 -46.88 94.62 -18.28
N LEU A 768 -46.75 95.24 -17.12
CA LEU A 768 -47.86 95.61 -16.27
C LEU A 768 -48.75 96.61 -17.04
N THR A 769 -49.71 96.13 -17.82
CA THR A 769 -50.71 96.95 -18.49
C THR A 769 -52.06 96.73 -17.81
N GLY A 770 -52.50 97.74 -17.06
CA GLY A 770 -53.93 98.04 -16.94
C GLY A 770 -54.62 97.84 -15.59
N GLY A 771 -54.27 98.66 -14.59
CA GLY A 771 -55.28 99.56 -14.03
C GLY A 771 -55.77 99.38 -12.58
N ARG A 772 -55.77 100.53 -11.88
CA ARG A 772 -56.44 100.91 -10.61
C ARG A 772 -55.74 100.42 -9.33
N SER A 773 -55.38 101.24 -8.34
CA SER A 773 -55.36 102.70 -8.14
C SER A 773 -54.38 103.01 -7.00
N ALA A 774 -53.28 103.71 -7.27
CA ALA A 774 -52.44 104.33 -6.22
C ALA A 774 -52.97 105.73 -5.81
N ARG A 775 -54.28 105.98 -6.00
CA ARG A 775 -54.99 107.17 -5.53
C ARG A 775 -55.78 106.94 -4.22
N ASP A 776 -55.69 105.76 -3.61
CA ASP A 776 -56.39 105.46 -2.35
C ASP A 776 -55.48 105.34 -1.11
N TRP A 777 -54.15 105.38 -1.26
CA TRP A 777 -53.21 105.55 -0.13
C TRP A 777 -52.58 106.95 -0.03
N MET A 778 -52.98 107.84 -0.95
CA MET A 778 -52.75 109.30 -0.85
C MET A 778 -53.94 110.04 -0.22
N VAL A 779 -54.79 109.34 0.55
CA VAL A 779 -55.77 109.93 1.48
C VAL A 779 -55.40 109.66 2.95
N TYR A 780 -54.45 108.76 3.26
CA TYR A 780 -54.02 108.53 4.65
C TYR A 780 -52.50 108.47 4.91
N GLY A 781 -51.63 108.42 3.89
CA GLY A 781 -50.16 108.42 4.10
C GLY A 781 -49.40 109.69 3.69
N GLY A 782 -49.99 110.52 2.82
CA GLY A 782 -49.36 111.72 2.26
C GLY A 782 -49.54 113.01 3.09
N GLY A 783 -50.31 112.94 4.19
CA GLY A 783 -50.69 114.10 5.02
C GLY A 783 -49.70 114.50 6.11
N MET A 784 -48.66 113.69 6.40
CA MET A 784 -47.70 113.98 7.49
C MET A 784 -46.29 114.33 7.01
N GLY A 785 -45.95 114.14 5.73
CA GLY A 785 -44.63 114.48 5.17
C GLY A 785 -44.54 115.87 4.52
N VAL A 786 -45.66 116.42 4.04
CA VAL A 786 -45.71 117.72 3.34
C VAL A 786 -45.92 118.90 4.30
N LEU A 787 -46.34 118.63 5.55
CA LEU A 787 -46.37 119.63 6.64
C LEU A 787 -44.99 119.90 7.27
N ALA A 788 -44.00 119.01 7.07
CA ALA A 788 -42.63 119.22 7.55
C ALA A 788 -41.74 120.00 6.57
N LEU A 789 -42.05 119.99 5.26
CA LEU A 789 -41.29 120.72 4.24
C LEU A 789 -41.84 122.13 3.95
N LEU A 790 -43.08 122.43 4.33
CA LEU A 790 -43.64 123.80 4.28
C LEU A 790 -43.41 124.62 5.56
N ALA A 791 -42.98 123.99 6.67
CA ALA A 791 -42.50 124.67 7.87
C ALA A 791 -41.00 125.09 7.79
N ALA A 792 -40.21 124.46 6.91
CA ALA A 792 -38.81 124.82 6.68
C ALA A 792 -38.62 125.95 5.62
N ALA A 793 -39.58 126.12 4.70
CA ALA A 793 -39.55 127.21 3.70
C ALA A 793 -40.18 128.53 4.21
N SER A 794 -40.97 128.49 5.28
CA SER A 794 -41.51 129.69 5.94
C SER A 794 -40.61 130.21 7.09
N TYR A 795 -39.68 129.40 7.61
CA TYR A 795 -38.68 129.83 8.61
C TYR A 795 -37.45 130.54 7.99
N THR A 796 -37.09 130.24 6.74
CA THR A 796 -35.96 130.91 6.04
C THR A 796 -36.35 132.25 5.40
N ILE A 797 -37.66 132.49 5.18
CA ILE A 797 -38.19 133.80 4.76
C ILE A 797 -38.46 134.72 5.97
N TRP A 798 -38.49 134.18 7.21
CA TRP A 798 -38.69 134.98 8.43
C TRP A 798 -37.38 135.44 9.12
N ARG A 799 -36.20 134.86 8.82
CA ARG A 799 -34.90 135.25 9.44
C ARG A 799 -34.04 136.23 8.62
N LYS A 800 -34.63 136.96 7.68
CA LYS A 800 -34.03 138.16 7.03
C LYS A 800 -34.81 139.46 7.32
N ARG A 801 -35.52 139.51 8.46
CA ARG A 801 -36.06 140.75 9.05
C ARG A 801 -36.03 140.69 10.58
N GLN A 802 -34.83 140.70 11.14
CA GLN A 802 -34.37 141.24 12.45
C GLN A 802 -32.91 140.83 12.56
N LEU A 803 -31.87 141.66 12.60
CA LEU A 803 -31.69 143.10 12.68
C LEU A 803 -30.36 143.37 11.95
N ILE A 804 -30.32 144.49 11.22
CA ILE A 804 -29.18 145.36 10.86
C ILE A 804 -27.82 144.68 10.63
#